data_AF-A0A7J8FMC4-F1
#
_entry.id   AF-A0A7J8FMC4-F1
#
_cell.length_a   1.000
_cell.length_b   1.000
_cell.length_c   1.000
_cell.angle_alpha   90.00
_cell.angle_beta   90.00
_cell.angle_gamma   90.00
#
_symmetry.space_group_name_H-M   'P 1'
#
loop_
_entity.id
_entity.type
_entity.pdbx_description
1 polymer ?
#
loop_
_entity_poly.entity_id
_entity_poly.type
_entity_poly.pdbx_seq_one_letter_code
_entity_poly.pdbx_strand_id
1 'polypeptide(L)'
;MYSLSSKKKDLHPRDIDAFWLQRQLSRFYDDAIVSQKKADEVLEILKTASDDRECENQLVLLLGFNTFDFIKVLRQHRMMILYCTLLASAQSEAEKERIMGKMEADPELSKFLYQLHETEKEDLIREERSRRERVRQSRMDTDLETMDLDQGGEALAPRQVLDLEDLVFTQGSHFMANKRCQLPDGSFRRQRKGYEEVHVPALKPKPFGSEEQLLPVEKLPKYAQAGFEGFKTLNRIQSKLYRAALETDENLLLCAPTGAGKTNVALMCMLREIGKHINMDGTINVDDFKIIYIAPMRSLVQEMVGSFGKRLATYGITVAELTGDHQLCKEEISATQIIVCTPEKWDIITRKGGERTYTQLVRLIILDEIHLLHDDRGPVLEALVARAIRNIEMTQEDVRLIGLSATLPNYEDVATFLRVDPAKGLFYFDNSFRPVPLEQTYVGITEKKAIKRFQIMNEIVYEKIMEHAGKNQVLVFVHSRKETGKTARAIRDMCLEKDTLGLFLREGSASTEVLRTEAEQCKNLELKDLLPYGFAIHHAGMTRVDRTLVEDLFADRHIQVLVSTATLAWGVNLPAHTVIIKGTQVYSPEKGRWTELGALDILQVLRSAGMRVGCQAVQVHPSPPPHFLLPPWQTVFGSGVCRCRVAVMLTG
;
A
#
# COMPACT_ATOMS: atom_id res chain seq x y z
N MET A 1 32.33 15.23 6.02
CA MET A 1 32.87 16.59 6.16
C MET A 1 32.42 17.42 4.98
N TYR A 2 31.29 18.12 5.09
CA TYR A 2 30.93 19.20 4.18
C TYR A 2 30.81 20.46 5.04
N SER A 3 31.79 21.34 4.91
CA SER A 3 31.84 22.64 5.55
C SER A 3 30.77 23.53 4.90
N LEU A 4 29.65 23.71 5.60
CA LEU A 4 28.72 24.81 5.34
C LEU A 4 29.43 26.11 5.71
N SER A 5 30.07 26.75 4.73
CA SER A 5 30.45 28.15 4.82
C SER A 5 29.16 28.98 4.85
N SER A 6 28.60 29.19 6.04
CA SER A 6 27.57 30.20 6.24
C SER A 6 28.22 31.56 5.98
N LYS A 7 27.83 32.21 4.88
CA LYS A 7 28.10 33.63 4.66
C LYS A 7 27.60 34.37 5.90
N LYS A 8 28.50 34.96 6.70
CA LYS A 8 28.13 35.86 7.80
C LYS A 8 27.28 36.99 7.21
N LYS A 9 25.97 36.99 7.48
CA LYS A 9 25.12 38.15 7.22
C LYS A 9 25.63 39.28 8.10
N ASP A 10 25.97 40.41 7.49
CA ASP A 10 26.31 41.64 8.21
C ASP A 10 25.06 42.14 8.93
N LEU A 11 25.20 42.60 10.18
CA LEU A 11 24.07 43.04 11.01
C LEU A 11 23.50 44.35 10.45
N HIS A 12 22.20 44.39 10.15
CA HIS A 12 21.52 45.58 9.63
C HIS A 12 20.74 46.31 10.75
N PRO A 13 20.64 47.66 10.75
CA PRO A 13 19.86 48.41 11.74
C PRO A 13 18.40 47.95 11.93
N ARG A 14 17.74 47.48 10.86
CA ARG A 14 16.37 46.91 10.90
C ARG A 14 16.25 45.59 11.65
N ASP A 15 17.32 44.82 11.73
CA ASP A 15 17.29 43.54 12.44
C ASP A 15 17.25 43.75 13.96
N ILE A 16 17.58 44.97 14.42
CA ILE A 16 17.69 45.35 15.84
C ILE A 16 16.38 46.01 16.28
N ASP A 17 15.47 45.21 16.81
CA ASP A 17 14.26 45.68 17.51
C ASP A 17 14.48 45.84 19.02
N ALA A 18 13.48 46.38 19.74
CA ALA A 18 13.56 46.65 21.18
C ALA A 18 13.92 45.41 22.03
N PHE A 19 13.66 44.20 21.52
CA PHE A 19 13.90 42.94 22.21
C PHE A 19 15.03 42.12 21.57
N TRP A 20 15.76 42.67 20.61
CA TRP A 20 16.78 41.94 19.85
C TRP A 20 17.89 41.44 20.78
N LEU A 21 18.35 42.32 21.68
CA LEU A 21 19.42 42.03 22.62
C LEU A 21 19.01 40.91 23.60
N GLN A 22 17.78 40.96 24.12
CA GLN A 22 17.21 39.90 24.95
C GLN A 22 17.10 38.58 24.17
N ARG A 23 16.65 38.61 22.92
CA ARG A 23 16.51 37.40 22.08
C ARG A 23 17.86 36.75 21.77
N GLN A 24 18.91 37.54 21.55
CA GLN A 24 20.26 36.99 21.39
C GLN A 24 20.79 36.40 22.69
N LEU A 25 20.52 37.02 23.85
CA LEU A 25 20.92 36.52 25.16
C LEU A 25 20.14 35.28 25.61
N SER A 26 18.88 35.12 25.17
CA SER A 26 18.06 33.93 25.45
C SER A 26 18.61 32.64 24.84
N ARG A 27 19.56 32.75 23.91
CA ARG A 27 20.29 31.58 23.37
C ARG A 27 21.33 31.03 24.33
N PHE A 28 21.71 31.82 25.34
CA PHE A 28 22.73 31.47 26.33
C PHE A 28 22.16 31.34 27.74
N TYR A 29 21.02 31.99 28.01
CA TYR A 29 20.31 31.94 29.29
C TYR A 29 18.86 31.51 29.06
N ASP A 30 18.50 30.32 29.56
CA ASP A 30 17.15 29.76 29.40
C ASP A 30 16.07 30.54 30.17
N ASP A 31 16.45 31.27 31.23
CA ASP A 31 15.55 32.09 32.03
C ASP A 31 15.37 33.48 31.40
N ALA A 32 14.13 33.79 31.00
CA ALA A 32 13.76 35.06 30.38
C ALA A 32 14.03 36.28 31.27
N ILE A 33 13.92 36.15 32.60
CA ILE A 33 14.16 37.23 33.56
C ILE A 33 15.66 37.53 33.65
N VAL A 34 16.48 36.47 33.68
CA VAL A 34 17.95 36.60 33.67
C VAL A 34 18.41 37.18 32.34
N SER A 35 17.84 36.71 31.22
CA SER A 35 18.15 37.24 29.89
C SER A 35 17.77 38.72 29.73
N GLN A 36 16.67 39.16 30.34
CA GLN A 36 16.27 40.57 30.33
C GLN A 36 17.23 41.43 31.17
N LYS A 37 17.51 41.02 32.41
CA LYS A 37 18.48 41.73 33.27
C LYS A 37 19.86 41.85 32.61
N LYS A 38 20.32 40.76 31.96
CA LYS A 38 21.58 40.77 31.21
C LYS A 38 21.51 41.68 29.99
N ALA A 39 20.38 41.79 29.31
CA ALA A 39 20.21 42.73 28.20
C ALA A 39 20.33 44.18 28.67
N ASP A 40 19.68 44.54 29.78
CA ASP A 40 19.75 45.89 30.36
C ASP A 40 21.17 46.22 30.84
N GLU A 41 21.83 45.28 31.52
CA GLU A 41 23.24 45.41 31.94
C GLU A 41 24.19 45.58 30.75
N VAL A 42 23.98 44.82 29.66
CA VAL A 42 24.76 44.97 28.42
C VAL A 42 24.51 46.34 27.77
N LEU A 43 23.27 46.81 27.73
CA LEU A 43 22.92 48.11 27.14
C LEU A 43 23.59 49.26 27.91
N GLU A 44 23.61 49.21 29.24
CA GLU A 44 24.32 50.20 30.07
C GLU A 44 25.84 50.13 29.89
N ILE A 45 26.43 48.94 29.74
CA ILE A 45 27.87 48.79 29.42
C ILE A 45 28.20 49.42 28.05
N LEU A 46 27.38 49.17 27.03
CA LEU A 46 27.58 49.73 25.69
C LEU A 46 27.53 51.27 25.71
N LYS A 47 26.69 51.84 26.58
CA LYS A 47 26.46 53.28 26.76
C LYS A 47 27.53 53.99 27.58
N THR A 48 28.07 53.34 28.61
CA THR A 48 28.97 53.99 29.60
C THR A 48 30.45 53.76 29.36
N ALA A 49 30.85 52.75 28.58
CA ALA A 49 32.26 52.43 28.37
C ALA A 49 33.02 53.54 27.61
N SER A 50 34.25 53.83 28.03
CA SER A 50 35.06 54.95 27.50
C SER A 50 35.69 54.63 26.15
N ASP A 51 36.15 53.39 25.97
CA ASP A 51 36.78 52.88 24.75
C ASP A 51 36.32 51.44 24.45
N ASP A 52 36.65 50.93 23.26
CA ASP A 52 36.22 49.61 22.82
C ASP A 52 36.86 48.46 23.62
N ARG A 53 38.04 48.71 24.19
CA ARG A 53 38.77 47.71 24.97
C ARG A 53 38.16 47.54 26.37
N GLU A 54 37.77 48.64 27.01
CA GLU A 54 37.02 48.64 28.26
C GLU A 54 35.65 48.00 28.07
N CYS A 55 34.95 48.35 26.98
CA CYS A 55 33.66 47.75 26.64
C CYS A 55 33.77 46.22 26.49
N GLU A 56 34.76 45.73 25.73
CA GLU A 56 35.00 44.30 25.55
C GLU A 56 35.31 43.60 26.89
N ASN A 57 36.15 44.19 27.74
CA ASN A 57 36.49 43.62 29.04
C ASN A 57 35.26 43.55 29.98
N GLN A 58 34.43 44.58 30.02
CA GLN A 58 33.21 44.60 30.83
C GLN A 58 32.17 43.60 30.31
N LEU A 59 32.02 43.45 28.99
CA LEU A 59 31.14 42.46 28.37
C LEU A 59 31.60 41.03 28.64
N VAL A 60 32.91 40.75 28.59
CA VAL A 60 33.47 39.43 28.94
C VAL A 60 33.30 39.14 30.43
N LEU A 61 33.46 40.14 31.31
CA LEU A 61 33.23 39.97 32.74
C LEU A 61 31.75 39.66 33.05
N LEU A 62 30.82 40.27 32.31
CA LEU A 62 29.38 40.10 32.53
C LEU A 62 28.81 38.80 31.96
N LEU A 63 29.21 38.44 30.74
CA LEU A 63 28.63 37.35 29.95
C LEU A 63 29.51 36.08 29.92
N GLY A 64 30.74 36.16 30.44
CA GLY A 64 31.70 35.07 30.49
C GLY A 64 32.33 34.73 29.12
N PHE A 65 33.42 33.95 29.15
CA PHE A 65 34.19 33.59 27.95
C PHE A 65 33.42 32.73 26.93
N ASN A 66 32.32 32.09 27.33
CA ASN A 66 31.53 31.20 26.47
C ASN A 66 30.69 31.96 25.43
N THR A 67 30.52 33.27 25.58
CA THR A 67 29.70 34.12 24.68
C THR A 67 30.55 35.02 23.78
N PHE A 68 31.83 34.68 23.60
CA PHE A 68 32.83 35.52 22.91
C PHE A 68 32.43 35.93 21.49
N ASP A 69 31.81 35.04 20.70
CA ASP A 69 31.35 35.37 19.34
C ASP A 69 30.25 36.45 19.34
N PHE A 70 29.37 36.42 20.35
CA PHE A 70 28.33 37.44 20.50
C PHE A 70 28.91 38.76 21.01
N ILE A 71 29.86 38.70 21.96
CA ILE A 71 30.60 39.87 22.45
C ILE A 71 31.33 40.56 21.28
N LYS A 72 31.90 39.79 20.35
CA LYS A 72 32.55 40.33 19.15
C LYS A 72 31.58 41.10 18.26
N VAL A 73 30.33 40.63 18.12
CA VAL A 73 29.27 41.35 17.38
C VAL A 73 28.85 42.63 18.12
N LEU A 74 28.67 42.56 19.45
CA LEU A 74 28.34 43.72 20.28
C LEU A 74 29.43 44.81 20.19
N ARG A 75 30.70 44.41 20.18
CA ARG A 75 31.82 45.35 20.02
C ARG A 75 31.89 45.92 18.60
N GLN A 76 31.76 45.07 17.58
CA GLN A 76 31.88 45.48 16.17
C GLN A 76 30.76 46.45 15.74
N HIS A 77 29.55 46.31 16.28
CA HIS A 77 28.39 47.14 15.95
C HIS A 77 27.88 47.92 17.16
N ARG A 78 28.78 48.31 18.08
CA ARG A 78 28.46 48.91 19.39
C ARG A 78 27.46 50.05 19.31
N MET A 79 27.75 51.05 18.48
CA MET A 79 26.93 52.25 18.33
C MET A 79 25.59 51.96 17.63
N MET A 80 25.60 51.07 16.64
CA MET A 80 24.39 50.64 15.93
C MET A 80 23.43 49.91 16.87
N ILE A 81 23.91 48.92 17.62
CA ILE A 81 23.08 48.12 18.53
C ILE A 81 22.53 49.00 19.66
N LEU A 82 23.36 49.84 20.27
CA LEU A 82 22.94 50.72 21.35
C LEU A 82 21.83 51.68 20.90
N TYR A 83 22.09 52.47 19.87
CA TYR A 83 21.15 53.53 19.46
C TYR A 83 19.91 52.99 18.74
N CYS A 84 20.01 51.89 17.98
CA CYS A 84 18.82 51.25 17.40
C CYS A 84 17.95 50.61 18.49
N THR A 85 18.55 49.98 19.51
CA THR A 85 17.78 49.42 20.64
C THR A 85 17.15 50.52 21.48
N LEU A 86 17.85 51.63 21.73
CA LEU A 86 17.29 52.81 22.42
C LEU A 86 16.17 53.47 21.63
N LEU A 87 16.33 53.60 20.31
CA LEU A 87 15.31 54.18 19.43
C LEU A 87 14.06 53.29 19.35
N ALA A 88 14.23 51.98 19.28
CA ALA A 88 13.12 51.02 19.25
C ALA A 88 12.43 50.84 20.61
N SER A 89 13.14 51.07 21.72
CA SER A 89 12.60 50.96 23.08
C SER A 89 12.08 52.29 23.66
N ALA A 90 12.24 53.42 22.94
CA ALA A 90 11.73 54.72 23.35
C ALA A 90 10.21 54.71 23.51
N GLN A 91 9.72 55.09 24.69
CA GLN A 91 8.29 55.02 25.02
C GLN A 91 7.51 56.29 24.67
N SER A 92 8.20 57.40 24.41
CA SER A 92 7.60 58.69 24.11
C SER A 92 8.18 59.31 22.85
N GLU A 93 7.34 60.02 22.08
CA GLU A 93 7.77 60.66 20.83
C GLU A 93 8.85 61.72 21.08
N ALA A 94 8.77 62.45 22.20
CA ALA A 94 9.78 63.42 22.60
C ALA A 94 11.15 62.75 22.93
N GLU A 95 11.14 61.53 23.47
CA GLU A 95 12.37 60.77 23.71
C GLU A 95 12.94 60.24 22.39
N LYS A 96 12.08 59.76 21.49
CA LYS A 96 12.45 59.30 20.16
C LYS A 96 13.10 60.42 19.34
N GLU A 97 12.48 61.60 19.29
CA GLU A 97 13.04 62.79 18.63
C GLU A 97 14.39 63.22 19.24
N ARG A 98 14.53 63.13 20.57
CA ARG A 98 15.81 63.44 21.24
C ARG A 98 16.90 62.44 20.88
N ILE A 99 16.58 61.15 20.76
CA ILE A 99 17.52 60.10 20.35
C ILE A 99 17.88 60.27 18.87
N MET A 100 16.90 60.54 18.01
CA MET A 100 17.12 60.83 16.59
C MET A 100 17.99 62.07 16.38
N GLY A 101 17.73 63.17 17.10
CA GLY A 101 18.56 64.37 17.02
C GLY A 101 20.01 64.14 17.49
N LYS A 102 20.24 63.22 18.44
CA LYS A 102 21.59 62.77 18.78
C LYS A 102 22.23 61.90 17.70
N MET A 103 21.44 61.04 17.05
CA MET A 103 21.92 60.21 15.94
C MET A 103 22.22 61.05 14.69
N GLU A 104 21.48 62.12 14.42
CA GLU A 104 21.74 63.03 13.30
C GLU A 104 23.01 63.87 13.49
N ALA A 105 23.37 64.19 14.73
CA ALA A 105 24.57 64.97 15.06
C ALA A 105 25.89 64.21 14.82
N ASP A 106 25.83 62.87 14.77
CA ASP A 106 27.00 62.01 14.53
C ASP A 106 26.95 61.41 13.11
N PRO A 107 27.98 61.60 12.27
CA PRO A 107 28.00 61.09 10.90
C PRO A 107 27.82 59.56 10.77
N GLU A 108 28.28 58.78 11.75
CA GLU A 108 28.14 57.32 11.74
C GLU A 108 26.73 56.87 12.13
N LEU A 109 26.13 57.53 13.13
CA LEU A 109 24.76 57.24 13.57
C LEU A 109 23.73 57.74 12.56
N SER A 110 24.01 58.86 11.91
CA SER A 110 23.18 59.44 10.85
C SER A 110 23.05 58.49 9.66
N LYS A 111 24.11 57.73 9.35
CA LYS A 111 24.07 56.66 8.35
C LYS A 111 23.09 55.54 8.73
N PHE A 112 23.03 55.14 10.00
CA PHE A 112 22.08 54.12 10.47
C PHE A 112 20.65 54.64 10.47
N LEU A 113 20.46 55.90 10.86
CA LEU A 113 19.17 56.58 10.83
C LEU A 113 18.66 56.74 9.38
N TYR A 114 19.53 57.06 8.43
CA TYR A 114 19.23 57.08 7.00
C TYR A 114 18.85 55.69 6.47
N GLN A 115 19.57 54.63 6.88
CA GLN A 115 19.24 53.24 6.53
C GLN A 115 17.88 52.78 7.08
N LEU A 116 17.46 53.32 8.24
CA LEU A 116 16.13 53.10 8.79
C LEU A 116 15.04 53.88 8.02
N HIS A 117 15.30 55.15 7.64
CA HIS A 117 14.32 56.02 6.98
C HIS A 117 14.16 55.87 5.46
N GLU A 118 15.22 55.61 4.68
CA GLU A 118 15.13 55.36 3.23
C GLU A 118 14.13 54.24 2.93
N THR A 119 14.18 53.22 3.77
CA THR A 119 13.32 52.04 3.65
C THR A 119 11.95 52.25 4.30
N GLU A 120 11.76 53.21 5.24
CA GLU A 120 10.43 53.67 5.69
C GLU A 120 9.68 54.43 4.59
N LYS A 121 10.38 55.23 3.76
CA LYS A 121 9.76 55.84 2.56
C LYS A 121 9.35 54.79 1.54
N GLU A 122 10.14 53.73 1.35
CA GLU A 122 9.74 52.59 0.51
C GLU A 122 8.54 51.84 1.11
N ASP A 123 8.48 51.66 2.44
CA ASP A 123 7.37 51.02 3.12
C ASP A 123 6.09 51.88 3.12
N LEU A 124 6.18 53.22 3.23
CA LEU A 124 5.07 54.16 3.06
C LEU A 124 4.53 54.15 1.62
N ILE A 125 5.42 54.12 0.62
CA ILE A 125 5.04 53.99 -0.79
C ILE A 125 4.38 52.62 -1.05
N ARG A 126 4.83 51.57 -0.34
CA ARG A 126 4.25 50.21 -0.39
C ARG A 126 2.90 50.13 0.32
N GLU A 127 2.74 50.76 1.48
CA GLU A 127 1.46 50.86 2.21
C GLU A 127 0.44 51.70 1.43
N GLU A 128 0.86 52.80 0.81
CA GLU A 128 -0.02 53.66 0.02
C GLU A 128 -0.41 53.02 -1.33
N ARG A 129 0.49 52.20 -1.93
CA ARG A 129 0.12 51.25 -2.99
C ARG A 129 -0.89 50.22 -2.50
N SER A 130 -0.66 49.61 -1.33
CA SER A 130 -1.57 48.59 -0.78
C SER A 130 -2.95 49.17 -0.44
N ARG A 131 -3.02 50.43 -0.01
CA ARG A 131 -4.28 51.13 0.28
C ARG A 131 -5.01 51.52 -1.01
N ARG A 132 -4.28 51.93 -2.05
CA ARG A 132 -4.86 52.15 -3.40
C ARG A 132 -5.31 50.83 -4.05
N GLU A 133 -4.61 49.73 -3.79
CA GLU A 133 -5.04 48.38 -4.21
C GLU A 133 -6.30 47.94 -3.46
N ARG A 134 -6.42 48.12 -2.15
CA ARG A 134 -7.65 47.77 -1.40
C ARG A 134 -8.89 48.54 -1.88
N VAL A 135 -8.76 49.82 -2.24
CA VAL A 135 -9.86 50.64 -2.80
C VAL A 135 -10.20 50.25 -4.24
N ARG A 136 -9.23 49.70 -4.98
CA ARG A 136 -9.45 49.12 -6.32
C ARG A 136 -10.08 47.73 -6.23
N GLN A 137 -9.69 46.94 -5.22
CA GLN A 137 -10.24 45.62 -4.90
C GLN A 137 -11.72 45.73 -4.51
N SER A 138 -12.11 46.69 -3.67
CA SER A 138 -13.51 46.84 -3.25
C SER A 138 -14.45 47.25 -4.39
N ARG A 139 -13.92 47.85 -5.47
CA ARG A 139 -14.67 48.16 -6.70
C ARG A 139 -14.69 47.00 -7.69
N MET A 140 -13.74 46.07 -7.59
CA MET A 140 -13.71 44.84 -8.39
C MET A 140 -14.52 43.71 -7.74
N ASP A 141 -14.64 43.66 -6.41
CA ASP A 141 -15.45 42.68 -5.67
C ASP A 141 -16.96 42.81 -5.93
N THR A 142 -17.45 43.97 -6.38
CA THR A 142 -18.89 44.15 -6.68
C THR A 142 -19.29 43.64 -8.07
N ASP A 143 -18.34 43.54 -9.00
CA ASP A 143 -18.59 43.14 -10.40
C ASP A 143 -18.12 41.71 -10.73
N LEU A 144 -17.48 40.99 -9.79
CA LEU A 144 -16.88 39.66 -9.99
C LEU A 144 -17.57 38.50 -9.23
N GLU A 145 -18.73 38.70 -8.60
CA GLU A 145 -19.53 37.60 -8.02
C GLU A 145 -20.17 36.65 -9.08
N THR A 146 -19.86 36.79 -10.37
CA THR A 146 -20.47 35.95 -11.43
C THR A 146 -19.53 35.11 -12.28
N MET A 147 -18.20 35.24 -12.29
CA MET A 147 -17.34 34.35 -13.10
C MET A 147 -15.93 34.16 -12.53
N ASP A 148 -15.72 32.97 -11.97
CA ASP A 148 -14.50 32.14 -11.79
C ASP A 148 -13.07 32.69 -12.03
N LEU A 149 -12.17 32.23 -11.15
CA LEU A 149 -10.69 32.10 -11.23
C LEU A 149 -9.87 33.36 -10.91
N ASP A 150 -9.28 33.52 -9.73
CA ASP A 150 -8.24 32.69 -9.07
C ASP A 150 -6.93 32.59 -9.88
N GLN A 151 -6.06 33.57 -9.70
CA GLN A 151 -4.60 33.40 -9.62
C GLN A 151 -3.94 34.70 -9.18
N GLY A 152 -3.59 34.82 -7.89
CA GLY A 152 -2.74 35.92 -7.44
C GLY A 152 -2.73 36.20 -5.94
N GLY A 153 -2.12 35.31 -5.15
CA GLY A 153 -1.43 35.70 -3.91
C GLY A 153 -2.28 35.94 -2.67
N GLU A 154 -2.98 34.92 -2.17
CA GLU A 154 -3.42 34.92 -0.77
C GLU A 154 -2.30 34.46 0.17
N ALA A 155 -2.07 35.24 1.23
CA ALA A 155 -1.28 34.79 2.37
C ALA A 155 -1.98 33.56 2.98
N LEU A 156 -1.38 32.37 2.81
CA LEU A 156 -1.93 31.10 3.27
C LEU A 156 -2.36 31.20 4.75
N ALA A 157 -3.64 30.95 5.02
CA ALA A 157 -4.16 30.84 6.38
C ALA A 157 -3.29 29.88 7.22
N PRO A 158 -3.10 30.15 8.53
CA PRO A 158 -2.28 29.30 9.38
C PRO A 158 -2.80 27.88 9.38
N ARG A 159 -1.94 26.92 9.01
CA ARG A 159 -2.28 25.50 8.95
C ARG A 159 -2.37 24.94 10.37
N GLN A 160 -3.44 24.20 10.66
CA GLN A 160 -3.57 23.44 11.90
C GLN A 160 -2.68 22.20 11.87
N VAL A 161 -1.93 21.98 12.95
CA VAL A 161 -1.18 20.74 13.17
C VAL A 161 -2.15 19.67 13.68
N LEU A 162 -2.18 18.53 13.01
CA LEU A 162 -2.99 17.37 13.40
C LEU A 162 -2.10 16.29 14.01
N ASP A 163 -2.62 15.57 15.00
CA ASP A 163 -2.00 14.33 15.47
C ASP A 163 -2.30 13.22 14.46
N LEU A 164 -1.25 12.70 13.83
CA LEU A 164 -1.39 11.68 12.80
C LEU A 164 -1.57 10.28 13.39
N GLU A 165 -1.12 10.02 14.62
CA GLU A 165 -1.24 8.70 15.24
C GLU A 165 -2.70 8.42 15.62
N ASP A 166 -3.43 9.42 16.09
CA ASP A 166 -4.86 9.32 16.43
C ASP A 166 -5.76 9.07 15.20
N LEU A 167 -5.30 9.45 14.00
CA LEU A 167 -6.03 9.25 12.75
C LEU A 167 -5.78 7.88 12.11
N VAL A 168 -4.83 7.10 12.62
CA VAL A 168 -4.47 5.79 12.04
C VAL A 168 -5.36 4.68 12.60
N PHE A 169 -5.88 3.83 11.72
CA PHE A 169 -6.55 2.59 12.11
C PHE A 169 -5.54 1.56 12.60
N THR A 170 -5.34 1.47 13.92
CA THR A 170 -4.35 0.56 14.56
C THR A 170 -4.53 -0.93 14.26
N GLN A 171 -5.71 -1.33 13.78
CA GLN A 171 -6.03 -2.71 13.39
C GLN A 171 -5.59 -3.06 11.95
N GLY A 172 -5.19 -2.08 11.13
CA GLY A 172 -4.73 -2.31 9.76
C GLY A 172 -5.75 -3.08 8.91
N SER A 173 -5.31 -4.15 8.24
CA SER A 173 -6.17 -5.05 7.44
C SER A 173 -7.31 -5.73 8.19
N HIS A 174 -7.27 -5.73 9.52
CA HIS A 174 -8.34 -6.27 10.39
C HIS A 174 -9.33 -5.23 10.88
N PHE A 175 -9.16 -3.96 10.49
CA PHE A 175 -10.16 -2.94 10.79
C PHE A 175 -11.53 -3.39 10.25
N MET A 176 -12.58 -3.20 11.04
CA MET A 176 -13.97 -3.48 10.67
C MET A 176 -14.79 -2.22 10.88
N ALA A 177 -15.03 -1.48 9.80
CA ALA A 177 -15.81 -0.25 9.86
C ALA A 177 -17.31 -0.51 10.06
N ASN A 178 -17.79 -1.66 9.61
CA ASN A 178 -19.17 -2.09 9.64
C ASN A 178 -19.51 -2.78 10.98
N LYS A 179 -20.54 -2.27 11.67
CA LYS A 179 -20.95 -2.77 12.99
C LYS A 179 -21.86 -4.01 12.95
N ARG A 180 -22.34 -4.41 11.77
CA ARG A 180 -23.29 -5.53 11.56
C ARG A 180 -22.90 -6.34 10.32
N CYS A 181 -23.11 -7.66 10.40
CA CYS A 181 -22.98 -8.60 9.28
C CYS A 181 -24.35 -9.18 8.94
N GLN A 182 -24.74 -9.11 7.67
CA GLN A 182 -25.92 -9.80 7.17
C GLN A 182 -25.47 -11.02 6.37
N LEU A 183 -25.91 -12.21 6.80
CA LEU A 183 -25.57 -13.47 6.13
C LEU A 183 -26.61 -13.77 5.03
N PRO A 184 -26.23 -14.50 3.97
CA PRO A 184 -27.16 -14.92 2.92
C PRO A 184 -28.29 -15.79 3.45
N ASP A 185 -29.41 -15.80 2.73
CA ASP A 185 -30.55 -16.65 3.05
C ASP A 185 -30.17 -18.14 3.10
N GLY A 186 -30.75 -18.87 4.05
CA GLY A 186 -30.41 -20.27 4.32
C GLY A 186 -29.17 -20.47 5.18
N SER A 187 -28.48 -19.39 5.57
CA SER A 187 -27.41 -19.49 6.58
C SER A 187 -27.98 -19.83 7.94
N PHE A 188 -27.31 -20.72 8.68
CA PHE A 188 -27.74 -21.13 10.03
C PHE A 188 -26.55 -21.26 10.97
N ARG A 189 -26.82 -21.20 12.27
CA ARG A 189 -25.83 -21.38 13.33
C ARG A 189 -26.11 -22.63 14.14
N ARG A 190 -25.06 -23.37 14.51
CA ARG A 190 -25.13 -24.54 15.38
C ARG A 190 -24.14 -24.37 16.54
N GLN A 191 -24.67 -24.35 17.75
CA GLN A 191 -23.83 -24.34 18.94
C GLN A 191 -23.41 -25.78 19.27
N ARG A 192 -22.10 -25.99 19.49
CA ARG A 192 -21.53 -27.27 19.89
C ARG A 192 -20.69 -27.11 21.16
N LYS A 193 -20.23 -28.24 21.70
CA LYS A 193 -19.43 -28.24 22.94
C LYS A 193 -18.06 -27.63 22.67
N GLY A 194 -17.85 -26.39 23.14
CA GLY A 194 -16.57 -25.69 23.05
C GLY A 194 -16.35 -24.90 21.75
N TYR A 195 -17.31 -24.87 20.83
CA TYR A 195 -17.26 -24.05 19.61
C TYR A 195 -18.66 -23.77 19.04
N GLU A 196 -18.77 -22.74 18.20
CA GLU A 196 -19.97 -22.40 17.43
C GLU A 196 -19.67 -22.55 15.94
N GLU A 197 -20.56 -23.21 15.21
CA GLU A 197 -20.48 -23.32 13.75
C GLU A 197 -21.50 -22.39 13.09
N VAL A 198 -21.07 -21.70 12.04
CA VAL A 198 -21.95 -20.95 11.14
C VAL A 198 -21.79 -21.51 9.75
N HIS A 199 -22.89 -21.91 9.15
CA HIS A 199 -22.94 -22.49 7.82
C HIS A 199 -23.58 -21.48 6.87
N VAL A 200 -22.89 -21.18 5.79
CA VAL A 200 -23.35 -20.31 4.70
C VAL A 200 -23.44 -21.17 3.44
N PRO A 201 -24.65 -21.40 2.90
CA PRO A 201 -24.83 -22.30 1.77
C PRO A 201 -24.20 -21.74 0.50
N ALA A 202 -23.90 -22.63 -0.44
CA ALA A 202 -23.43 -22.24 -1.77
C ALA A 202 -24.49 -21.39 -2.48
N LEU A 203 -24.09 -20.19 -2.94
CA LEU A 203 -24.98 -19.31 -3.70
C LEU A 203 -25.32 -19.93 -5.04
N LYS A 204 -26.60 -19.87 -5.42
CA LYS A 204 -27.05 -20.32 -6.74
C LYS A 204 -26.48 -19.38 -7.81
N PRO A 205 -25.89 -19.91 -8.89
CA PRO A 205 -25.45 -19.07 -10.00
C PRO A 205 -26.62 -18.25 -10.55
N LYS A 206 -26.39 -16.96 -10.84
CA LYS A 206 -27.40 -16.15 -11.51
C LYS A 206 -27.76 -16.77 -12.86
N PRO A 207 -29.04 -16.78 -13.27
CA PRO A 207 -29.40 -17.19 -14.62
C PRO A 207 -28.73 -16.27 -15.66
N PHE A 208 -28.50 -16.78 -16.87
CA PHE A 208 -28.06 -15.95 -17.99
C PHE A 208 -29.15 -14.93 -18.34
N GLY A 209 -28.75 -13.70 -18.67
CA GLY A 209 -29.67 -12.74 -19.29
C GLY A 209 -30.16 -13.25 -20.65
N SER A 210 -31.28 -12.73 -21.14
CA SER A 210 -31.89 -13.14 -22.41
C SER A 210 -30.96 -13.02 -23.62
N GLU A 211 -30.06 -12.04 -23.63
CA GLU A 211 -29.07 -11.81 -24.69
C GLU A 211 -27.64 -12.21 -24.28
N GLU A 212 -27.46 -12.80 -23.10
CA GLU A 212 -26.15 -13.13 -22.56
C GLU A 212 -25.69 -14.51 -23.04
N GLN A 213 -24.59 -14.56 -23.78
CA GLN A 213 -23.99 -15.81 -24.25
C GLN A 213 -22.48 -15.81 -24.01
N LEU A 214 -21.91 -17.01 -23.87
CA LEU A 214 -20.45 -17.17 -23.82
C LEU A 214 -19.87 -16.85 -25.20
N LEU A 215 -18.85 -15.99 -25.25
CA LEU A 215 -18.24 -15.57 -26.49
C LEU A 215 -17.20 -16.62 -26.95
N PRO A 216 -17.32 -17.20 -28.16
CA PRO A 216 -16.27 -18.01 -28.75
C PRO A 216 -15.01 -17.19 -29.03
N VAL A 217 -13.84 -17.80 -28.86
CA VAL A 217 -12.55 -17.12 -29.12
C VAL A 217 -12.45 -16.66 -30.59
N GLU A 218 -13.08 -17.38 -31.51
CA GLU A 218 -13.16 -17.04 -32.94
C GLU A 218 -13.81 -15.68 -33.23
N LYS A 219 -14.67 -15.19 -32.32
CA LYS A 219 -15.32 -13.88 -32.46
C LYS A 219 -14.48 -12.72 -31.91
N LEU A 220 -13.36 -13.00 -31.25
CA LEU A 220 -12.43 -11.96 -30.81
C LEU A 220 -11.68 -11.37 -32.02
N PRO A 221 -11.18 -10.13 -31.91
CA PRO A 221 -10.29 -9.57 -32.92
C PRO A 221 -9.13 -10.52 -33.24
N LYS A 222 -8.79 -10.67 -34.52
CA LYS A 222 -7.79 -11.67 -34.99
C LYS A 222 -6.46 -11.58 -34.25
N TYR A 223 -5.99 -10.36 -33.96
CA TYR A 223 -4.74 -10.13 -33.26
C TYR A 223 -4.73 -10.63 -31.80
N ALA A 224 -5.90 -10.85 -31.19
CA ALA A 224 -6.00 -11.29 -29.79
C ALA A 224 -6.17 -12.81 -29.68
N GLN A 225 -6.59 -13.49 -30.75
CA GLN A 225 -6.97 -14.92 -30.71
C GLN A 225 -5.79 -15.82 -30.32
N ALA A 226 -4.58 -15.53 -30.79
CA ALA A 226 -3.40 -16.34 -30.48
C ALA A 226 -3.02 -16.33 -28.98
N GLY A 227 -3.48 -15.32 -28.22
CA GLY A 227 -3.29 -15.28 -26.76
C GLY A 227 -4.20 -16.25 -26.00
N PHE A 228 -5.23 -16.77 -26.66
CA PHE A 228 -6.22 -17.70 -26.10
C PHE A 228 -6.11 -19.10 -26.68
N GLU A 229 -4.91 -19.52 -27.11
CA GLU A 229 -4.66 -20.88 -27.56
C GLU A 229 -5.07 -21.91 -26.50
N GLY A 230 -5.84 -22.92 -26.92
CA GLY A 230 -6.42 -23.94 -26.06
C GLY A 230 -7.79 -23.60 -25.46
N PHE A 231 -8.29 -22.37 -25.63
CA PHE A 231 -9.63 -21.98 -25.19
C PHE A 231 -10.63 -21.99 -26.35
N LYS A 232 -11.81 -22.60 -26.13
CA LYS A 232 -12.91 -22.56 -27.11
C LYS A 232 -13.79 -21.34 -26.92
N THR A 233 -14.10 -21.00 -25.68
CA THR A 233 -15.01 -19.90 -25.30
C THR A 233 -14.45 -19.15 -24.10
N LEU A 234 -14.69 -17.85 -24.05
CA LEU A 234 -14.51 -17.04 -22.85
C LEU A 234 -15.53 -17.45 -21.77
N ASN A 235 -15.17 -17.24 -20.51
CA ASN A 235 -16.12 -17.44 -19.41
C ASN A 235 -17.16 -16.30 -19.38
N ARG A 236 -18.17 -16.43 -18.51
CA ARG A 236 -19.28 -15.47 -18.43
C ARG A 236 -18.83 -14.03 -18.15
N ILE A 237 -17.93 -13.85 -17.19
CA ILE A 237 -17.41 -12.53 -16.81
C ILE A 237 -16.58 -11.93 -17.95
N GLN A 238 -15.65 -12.71 -18.50
CA GLN A 238 -14.82 -12.34 -19.65
C GLN A 238 -15.68 -11.95 -20.87
N SER A 239 -16.77 -12.69 -21.13
CA SER A 239 -17.70 -12.44 -22.24
C SER A 239 -18.53 -11.15 -22.06
N LYS A 240 -18.75 -10.69 -20.83
CA LYS A 240 -19.38 -9.37 -20.60
C LYS A 240 -18.40 -8.21 -20.79
N LEU A 241 -17.13 -8.44 -20.48
CA LEU A 241 -16.10 -7.41 -20.40
C LEU A 241 -15.30 -7.24 -21.68
N TYR A 242 -15.31 -8.22 -22.60
CA TYR A 242 -14.37 -8.22 -23.74
C TYR A 242 -14.45 -6.92 -24.57
N ARG A 243 -15.64 -6.33 -24.75
CA ARG A 243 -15.78 -5.05 -25.47
C ARG A 243 -15.05 -3.92 -24.74
N ALA A 244 -15.29 -3.76 -23.44
CA ALA A 244 -14.58 -2.77 -22.65
C ALA A 244 -13.06 -3.05 -22.57
N ALA A 245 -12.65 -4.32 -22.53
CA ALA A 245 -11.23 -4.68 -22.44
C ALA A 245 -10.48 -4.50 -23.78
N LEU A 246 -11.06 -4.92 -24.90
CA LEU A 246 -10.41 -5.00 -26.22
C LEU A 246 -10.81 -3.88 -27.18
N GLU A 247 -12.00 -3.28 -27.05
CA GLU A 247 -12.54 -2.30 -28.01
C GLU A 247 -12.44 -0.85 -27.50
N THR A 248 -12.28 -0.63 -26.18
CA THR A 248 -12.12 0.71 -25.59
C THR A 248 -10.81 0.85 -24.81
N ASP A 249 -10.33 2.10 -24.67
CA ASP A 249 -9.17 2.48 -23.85
C ASP A 249 -9.55 3.00 -22.46
N GLU A 250 -10.82 2.90 -22.08
CA GLU A 250 -11.31 3.31 -20.77
C GLU A 250 -10.58 2.56 -19.65
N ASN A 251 -10.32 3.26 -18.54
CA ASN A 251 -9.86 2.63 -17.31
C ASN A 251 -10.92 1.66 -16.81
N LEU A 252 -10.49 0.51 -16.28
CA LEU A 252 -11.40 -0.54 -15.85
C LEU A 252 -11.20 -0.87 -14.37
N LEU A 253 -12.31 -1.11 -13.67
CA LEU A 253 -12.31 -1.79 -12.38
C LEU A 253 -13.20 -3.02 -12.45
N LEU A 254 -12.59 -4.20 -12.34
CA LEU A 254 -13.28 -5.47 -12.26
C LEU A 254 -13.31 -5.97 -10.82
N CYS A 255 -14.47 -5.92 -10.18
CA CYS A 255 -14.74 -6.58 -8.90
C CYS A 255 -15.40 -7.93 -9.17
N ALA A 256 -14.66 -9.03 -9.00
CA ALA A 256 -15.17 -10.37 -9.24
C ALA A 256 -14.64 -11.38 -8.21
N PRO A 257 -15.37 -12.49 -7.94
CA PRO A 257 -14.96 -13.48 -6.95
C PRO A 257 -13.62 -14.11 -7.32
N THR A 258 -12.86 -14.54 -6.32
CA THR A 258 -11.57 -15.21 -6.55
C THR A 258 -11.78 -16.50 -7.36
N GLY A 259 -10.94 -16.72 -8.37
CA GLY A 259 -11.09 -17.83 -9.33
C GLY A 259 -12.01 -17.55 -10.50
N ALA A 260 -12.64 -16.37 -10.60
CA ALA A 260 -13.51 -15.99 -11.73
C ALA A 260 -12.77 -15.71 -13.06
N GLY A 261 -11.45 -15.92 -13.13
CA GLY A 261 -10.66 -15.73 -14.35
C GLY A 261 -10.30 -14.26 -14.65
N LYS A 262 -10.06 -13.44 -13.61
CA LYS A 262 -9.62 -12.03 -13.73
C LYS A 262 -8.33 -11.88 -14.55
N THR A 263 -7.41 -12.84 -14.45
CA THR A 263 -6.14 -12.86 -15.19
C THR A 263 -6.33 -12.83 -16.72
N ASN A 264 -7.36 -13.50 -17.25
CA ASN A 264 -7.65 -13.44 -18.68
C ASN A 264 -8.22 -12.07 -19.10
N VAL A 265 -8.86 -11.34 -18.19
CA VAL A 265 -9.30 -9.97 -18.45
C VAL A 265 -8.08 -9.04 -18.53
N ALA A 266 -7.11 -9.20 -17.62
CA ALA A 266 -5.81 -8.55 -17.75
C ALA A 266 -5.14 -8.87 -19.10
N LEU A 267 -5.14 -10.14 -19.51
CA LEU A 267 -4.59 -10.55 -20.81
C LEU A 267 -5.31 -9.86 -21.99
N MET A 268 -6.63 -9.70 -21.95
CA MET A 268 -7.37 -8.95 -22.97
C MET A 268 -6.90 -7.49 -23.04
N CYS A 269 -6.72 -6.82 -21.90
CA CYS A 269 -6.20 -5.45 -21.87
C CYS A 269 -4.77 -5.37 -22.40
N MET A 270 -3.91 -6.35 -22.08
CA MET A 270 -2.56 -6.45 -22.62
C MET A 270 -2.57 -6.62 -24.13
N LEU A 271 -3.41 -7.52 -24.65
CA LEU A 271 -3.53 -7.78 -26.08
C LEU A 271 -4.07 -6.56 -26.83
N ARG A 272 -4.97 -5.77 -26.24
CA ARG A 272 -5.38 -4.50 -26.84
C ARG A 272 -4.19 -3.57 -27.03
N GLU A 273 -3.37 -3.41 -25.99
CA GLU A 273 -2.21 -2.52 -26.08
C GLU A 273 -1.19 -3.04 -27.09
N ILE A 274 -0.86 -4.33 -27.06
CA ILE A 274 -0.01 -4.99 -28.07
C ILE A 274 -0.57 -4.77 -29.48
N GLY A 275 -1.90 -4.87 -29.63
CA GLY A 275 -2.62 -4.71 -30.90
C GLY A 275 -2.46 -3.34 -31.54
N LYS A 276 -2.16 -2.29 -30.77
CA LYS A 276 -1.92 -0.92 -31.29
C LYS A 276 -0.58 -0.80 -32.01
N HIS A 277 0.37 -1.69 -31.74
CA HIS A 277 1.75 -1.63 -32.22
C HIS A 277 2.05 -2.71 -33.26
N ILE A 278 1.00 -3.26 -33.91
CA ILE A 278 1.14 -4.25 -34.99
C ILE A 278 1.35 -3.51 -36.32
N ASN A 279 2.48 -3.79 -36.96
CA ASN A 279 2.81 -3.30 -38.29
C ASN A 279 1.99 -4.00 -39.37
N MET A 280 1.96 -3.41 -40.57
CA MET A 280 1.28 -3.99 -41.74
C MET A 280 1.81 -5.36 -42.17
N ASP A 281 3.08 -5.67 -41.85
CA ASP A 281 3.72 -6.96 -42.12
C ASP A 281 3.43 -8.03 -41.05
N GLY A 282 2.68 -7.67 -40.00
CA GLY A 282 2.33 -8.54 -38.88
C GLY A 282 3.37 -8.59 -37.76
N THR A 283 4.48 -7.86 -37.86
CA THR A 283 5.45 -7.70 -36.77
C THR A 283 4.94 -6.72 -35.70
N ILE A 284 5.46 -6.81 -34.48
CA ILE A 284 5.09 -5.91 -33.38
C ILE A 284 6.26 -4.98 -33.06
N ASN A 285 5.99 -3.67 -32.96
CA ASN A 285 6.98 -2.70 -32.48
C ASN A 285 7.12 -2.81 -30.96
N VAL A 286 8.01 -3.70 -30.53
CA VAL A 286 8.23 -4.03 -29.11
C VAL A 286 8.91 -2.93 -28.29
N ASP A 287 9.43 -1.89 -28.95
CA ASP A 287 10.13 -0.77 -28.30
C ASP A 287 9.22 0.43 -28.00
N ASP A 288 8.02 0.47 -28.58
CA ASP A 288 7.11 1.63 -28.50
C ASP A 288 6.25 1.65 -27.23
N PHE A 289 6.20 0.54 -26.49
CA PHE A 289 5.33 0.40 -25.33
C PHE A 289 5.89 -0.50 -24.23
N LYS A 290 5.42 -0.26 -23.01
CA LYS A 290 5.62 -1.13 -21.85
C LYS A 290 4.30 -1.30 -21.10
N ILE A 291 4.13 -2.49 -20.53
CA ILE A 291 2.99 -2.87 -19.70
C ILE A 291 3.49 -3.27 -18.33
N ILE A 292 2.91 -2.70 -17.29
CA ILE A 292 3.26 -3.00 -15.91
C ILE A 292 2.14 -3.84 -15.29
N TYR A 293 2.47 -5.04 -14.83
CA TYR A 293 1.58 -5.89 -14.04
C TYR A 293 2.03 -5.91 -12.59
N ILE A 294 1.22 -5.32 -11.71
CA ILE A 294 1.49 -5.24 -10.29
C ILE A 294 0.68 -6.32 -9.58
N ALA A 295 1.37 -7.25 -8.92
CA ALA A 295 0.76 -8.31 -8.14
C ALA A 295 1.18 -8.21 -6.67
N PRO A 296 0.30 -8.53 -5.71
CA PRO A 296 0.57 -8.31 -4.28
C PRO A 296 1.73 -9.15 -3.72
N MET A 297 2.01 -10.32 -4.30
CA MET A 297 2.89 -11.34 -3.73
C MET A 297 3.94 -11.79 -4.74
N ARG A 298 5.18 -12.04 -4.30
CA ARG A 298 6.28 -12.46 -5.18
C ARG A 298 6.05 -13.81 -5.84
N SER A 299 5.45 -14.77 -5.15
CA SER A 299 5.12 -16.07 -5.75
C SER A 299 4.09 -15.94 -6.88
N LEU A 300 3.12 -15.03 -6.72
CA LEU A 300 2.13 -14.73 -7.76
C LEU A 300 2.80 -14.03 -8.95
N VAL A 301 3.77 -13.13 -8.71
CA VAL A 301 4.58 -12.53 -9.78
C VAL A 301 5.26 -13.63 -10.62
N GLN A 302 5.92 -14.60 -9.98
CA GLN A 302 6.61 -15.69 -10.67
C GLN A 302 5.67 -16.59 -11.46
N GLU A 303 4.51 -16.93 -10.91
CA GLU A 303 3.46 -17.66 -11.62
C GLU A 303 2.99 -16.89 -12.86
N MET A 304 2.73 -15.59 -12.72
CA MET A 304 2.25 -14.73 -13.80
C MET A 304 3.29 -14.52 -14.91
N VAL A 305 4.58 -14.41 -14.58
CA VAL A 305 5.66 -14.36 -15.59
C VAL A 305 5.66 -15.63 -16.44
N GLY A 306 5.59 -16.81 -15.81
CA GLY A 306 5.53 -18.08 -16.53
C GLY A 306 4.24 -18.23 -17.36
N SER A 307 3.11 -17.78 -16.83
CA SER A 307 1.80 -17.83 -17.49
C SER A 307 1.74 -16.90 -18.72
N PHE A 308 2.02 -15.61 -18.52
CA PHE A 308 2.02 -14.62 -19.60
C PHE A 308 3.12 -14.89 -20.63
N GLY A 309 4.31 -15.32 -20.19
CA GLY A 309 5.40 -15.71 -21.10
C GLY A 309 4.97 -16.82 -22.06
N LYS A 310 4.27 -17.86 -21.58
CA LYS A 310 3.72 -18.92 -22.45
C LYS A 310 2.61 -18.40 -23.38
N ARG A 311 1.69 -17.58 -22.86
CA ARG A 311 0.54 -17.06 -23.61
C ARG A 311 0.93 -16.05 -24.70
N LEU A 312 2.02 -15.33 -24.48
CA LEU A 312 2.45 -14.24 -25.36
C LEU A 312 3.70 -14.57 -26.18
N ALA A 313 4.23 -15.79 -26.06
CA ALA A 313 5.37 -16.27 -26.84
C ALA A 313 5.15 -16.16 -28.36
N THR A 314 3.92 -16.38 -28.82
CA THR A 314 3.54 -16.27 -30.24
C THR A 314 3.67 -14.87 -30.82
N TYR A 315 3.69 -13.84 -29.96
CA TYR A 315 3.84 -12.44 -30.34
C TYR A 315 5.29 -11.94 -30.23
N GLY A 316 6.25 -12.79 -29.82
CA GLY A 316 7.63 -12.37 -29.57
C GLY A 316 7.78 -11.39 -28.39
N ILE A 317 6.79 -11.35 -27.49
CA ILE A 317 6.77 -10.44 -26.34
C ILE A 317 7.56 -11.04 -25.18
N THR A 318 8.48 -10.25 -24.63
CA THR A 318 9.28 -10.64 -23.46
C THR A 318 8.57 -10.23 -22.17
N VAL A 319 8.39 -11.22 -21.28
CA VAL A 319 7.79 -11.04 -19.95
C VAL A 319 8.85 -11.38 -18.89
N ALA A 320 9.10 -10.47 -17.95
CA ALA A 320 10.09 -10.70 -16.90
C ALA A 320 9.62 -10.24 -15.50
N GLU A 321 10.14 -10.93 -14.47
CA GLU A 321 10.04 -10.49 -13.07
C GLU A 321 11.09 -9.39 -12.84
N LEU A 322 10.65 -8.28 -12.27
CA LEU A 322 11.57 -7.23 -11.85
C LEU A 322 11.98 -7.47 -10.38
N THR A 323 13.13 -8.13 -10.19
CA THR A 323 13.59 -8.62 -8.87
C THR A 323 14.34 -7.56 -8.03
N GLY A 324 14.41 -7.80 -6.71
CA GLY A 324 15.06 -6.96 -5.70
C GLY A 324 16.59 -6.95 -5.75
N ASP A 325 17.19 -8.12 -5.98
CA ASP A 325 18.62 -8.40 -5.76
C ASP A 325 19.48 -8.19 -7.03
N HIS A 326 18.85 -8.27 -8.20
CA HIS A 326 19.39 -7.72 -9.44
C HIS A 326 18.62 -6.42 -9.70
N GLN A 327 19.30 -5.28 -9.76
CA GLN A 327 18.82 -4.27 -10.70
C GLN A 327 18.87 -4.97 -12.05
N LEU A 328 17.73 -5.29 -12.64
CA LEU A 328 17.70 -5.61 -14.06
C LEU A 328 18.58 -4.55 -14.73
N CYS A 329 19.56 -4.97 -15.51
CA CYS A 329 20.37 -4.02 -16.25
C CYS A 329 19.40 -3.13 -17.05
N LYS A 330 19.72 -1.85 -17.23
CA LYS A 330 18.87 -0.96 -18.03
C LYS A 330 18.51 -1.59 -19.40
N GLU A 331 19.43 -2.39 -19.92
CA GLU A 331 19.29 -3.22 -21.11
C GLU A 331 18.18 -4.28 -21.00
N GLU A 332 18.08 -4.99 -19.88
CA GLU A 332 17.03 -6.01 -19.66
C GLU A 332 15.65 -5.37 -19.50
N ILE A 333 15.56 -4.21 -18.82
CA ILE A 333 14.32 -3.43 -18.73
C ILE A 333 13.92 -2.89 -20.11
N SER A 334 14.89 -2.44 -20.90
CA SER A 334 14.66 -2.01 -22.27
C SER A 334 14.09 -3.14 -23.13
N ALA A 335 14.72 -4.33 -23.07
CA ALA A 335 14.32 -5.50 -23.84
C ALA A 335 12.99 -6.13 -23.40
N THR A 336 12.50 -5.83 -22.19
CA THR A 336 11.26 -6.38 -21.64
C THR A 336 10.07 -5.46 -21.90
N GLN A 337 8.99 -5.99 -22.48
CA GLN A 337 7.74 -5.25 -22.73
C GLN A 337 6.78 -5.35 -21.55
N ILE A 338 6.64 -6.55 -20.96
CA ILE A 338 5.74 -6.78 -19.82
C ILE A 338 6.56 -7.03 -18.56
N ILE A 339 6.46 -6.07 -17.66
CA ILE A 339 7.17 -6.09 -16.38
C ILE A 339 6.19 -6.52 -15.30
N VAL A 340 6.46 -7.66 -14.67
CA VAL A 340 5.66 -8.18 -13.56
C VAL A 340 6.41 -7.92 -12.25
N CYS A 341 5.78 -7.24 -11.30
CA CYS A 341 6.45 -6.81 -10.06
C CYS A 341 5.48 -6.64 -8.88
N THR A 342 6.03 -6.43 -7.68
CA THR A 342 5.24 -6.06 -6.49
C THR A 342 5.06 -4.54 -6.40
N PRO A 343 4.03 -4.05 -5.68
CA PRO A 343 3.81 -2.61 -5.50
C PRO A 343 5.04 -1.88 -4.97
N GLU A 344 5.71 -2.44 -3.96
CA GLU A 344 6.89 -1.83 -3.31
C GLU A 344 8.02 -1.65 -4.30
N LYS A 345 8.23 -2.65 -5.15
CA LYS A 345 9.34 -2.65 -6.09
C LYS A 345 9.11 -1.62 -7.20
N TRP A 346 7.88 -1.51 -7.70
CA TRP A 346 7.52 -0.47 -8.66
C TRP A 346 7.57 0.94 -8.04
N ASP A 347 7.16 1.09 -6.78
CA ASP A 347 7.23 2.37 -6.07
C ASP A 347 8.69 2.83 -5.88
N ILE A 348 9.59 1.92 -5.51
CA ILE A 348 11.03 2.24 -5.39
C ILE A 348 11.61 2.71 -6.73
N ILE A 349 11.26 2.04 -7.83
CA ILE A 349 11.73 2.40 -9.18
C ILE A 349 11.26 3.80 -9.56
N THR A 350 9.96 4.04 -9.46
CA THR A 350 9.35 5.30 -9.88
C THR A 350 9.75 6.48 -9.00
N ARG A 351 10.24 6.23 -7.76
CA ARG A 351 10.86 7.25 -6.90
C ARG A 351 12.29 7.62 -7.29
N LYS A 352 13.09 6.69 -7.83
CA LYS A 352 14.54 6.90 -8.03
C LYS A 352 14.90 7.80 -9.22
N GLY A 353 13.93 8.32 -9.98
CA GLY A 353 14.09 9.42 -10.94
C GLY A 353 14.95 9.16 -12.19
N GLY A 354 15.91 8.23 -12.14
CA GLY A 354 16.81 7.88 -13.25
C GLY A 354 16.19 7.04 -14.36
N GLU A 355 14.93 6.61 -14.20
CA GLU A 355 14.19 5.75 -15.14
C GLU A 355 13.03 6.47 -15.84
N ARG A 356 13.02 7.81 -15.83
CA ARG A 356 11.99 8.63 -16.51
C ARG A 356 11.80 8.28 -17.98
N THR A 357 12.86 7.82 -18.66
CA THR A 357 12.82 7.38 -20.07
C THR A 357 11.88 6.19 -20.29
N TYR A 358 11.79 5.24 -19.35
CA TYR A 358 10.96 4.05 -19.52
C TYR A 358 9.54 4.27 -19.03
N THR A 359 9.34 5.15 -18.04
CA THR A 359 7.99 5.49 -17.55
C THR A 359 7.14 6.18 -18.62
N GLN A 360 7.76 6.86 -19.59
CA GLN A 360 7.07 7.46 -20.74
C GLN A 360 6.55 6.42 -21.73
N LEU A 361 7.19 5.24 -21.83
CA LEU A 361 6.73 4.15 -22.69
C LEU A 361 5.60 3.33 -22.05
N VAL A 362 5.31 3.54 -20.76
CA VAL A 362 4.25 2.79 -20.08
C VAL A 362 2.90 3.27 -20.58
N ARG A 363 2.15 2.37 -21.23
CA ARG A 363 0.79 2.66 -21.75
C ARG A 363 -0.32 1.96 -20.97
N LEU A 364 0.04 0.94 -20.17
CA LEU A 364 -0.91 0.14 -19.42
C LEU A 364 -0.33 -0.27 -18.05
N ILE A 365 -1.08 -0.01 -16.98
CA ILE A 365 -0.78 -0.50 -15.63
C ILE A 365 -1.96 -1.34 -15.15
N ILE A 366 -1.68 -2.59 -14.81
CA ILE A 366 -2.64 -3.54 -14.24
C ILE A 366 -2.32 -3.71 -12.76
N LEU A 367 -3.31 -3.44 -11.92
CA LEU A 367 -3.27 -3.56 -10.47
C LEU A 367 -4.05 -4.82 -10.07
N ASP A 368 -3.35 -5.94 -9.95
CA ASP A 368 -3.96 -7.20 -9.53
C ASP A 368 -4.19 -7.20 -8.01
N GLU A 369 -5.33 -7.75 -7.60
CA GLU A 369 -5.82 -7.75 -6.22
C GLU A 369 -5.75 -6.35 -5.55
N ILE A 370 -6.27 -5.31 -6.23
CA ILE A 370 -6.21 -3.90 -5.80
C ILE A 370 -6.82 -3.62 -4.42
N HIS A 371 -7.66 -4.53 -3.92
CA HIS A 371 -8.12 -4.47 -2.52
C HIS A 371 -7.00 -4.63 -1.48
N LEU A 372 -5.76 -4.90 -1.89
CA LEU A 372 -4.57 -4.66 -1.07
C LEU A 372 -4.51 -3.21 -0.53
N LEU A 373 -5.23 -2.26 -1.12
CA LEU A 373 -5.48 -0.93 -0.55
C LEU A 373 -5.94 -0.97 0.92
N HIS A 374 -6.61 -2.05 1.35
CA HIS A 374 -7.09 -2.21 2.73
C HIS A 374 -6.02 -2.77 3.68
N ASP A 375 -4.87 -3.18 3.15
CA ASP A 375 -3.76 -3.72 3.92
C ASP A 375 -2.80 -2.63 4.41
N ASP A 376 -1.90 -2.96 5.33
CA ASP A 376 -0.84 -2.05 5.79
C ASP A 376 0.07 -1.60 4.62
N ARG A 377 0.07 -2.38 3.53
CA ARG A 377 0.76 -2.10 2.25
C ARG A 377 -0.05 -1.23 1.29
N GLY A 378 -1.32 -0.97 1.57
CA GLY A 378 -2.22 -0.17 0.74
C GLY A 378 -1.70 1.22 0.35
N PRO A 379 -1.03 1.98 1.25
CA PRO A 379 -0.45 3.27 0.90
C PRO A 379 0.54 3.22 -0.28
N VAL A 380 1.23 2.10 -0.49
CA VAL A 380 2.14 1.96 -1.63
C VAL A 380 1.37 1.99 -2.96
N LEU A 381 0.21 1.32 -3.02
CA LEU A 381 -0.67 1.40 -4.19
C LEU A 381 -1.26 2.79 -4.37
N GLU A 382 -1.66 3.46 -3.27
CA GLU A 382 -2.13 4.85 -3.30
C GLU A 382 -1.06 5.78 -3.91
N ALA A 383 0.19 5.66 -3.47
CA ALA A 383 1.30 6.45 -4.00
C ALA A 383 1.53 6.20 -5.51
N LEU A 384 1.47 4.94 -5.94
CA LEU A 384 1.68 4.56 -7.34
C LEU A 384 0.61 5.13 -8.26
N VAL A 385 -0.66 4.96 -7.89
CA VAL A 385 -1.80 5.46 -8.68
C VAL A 385 -1.84 6.98 -8.67
N ALA A 386 -1.67 7.62 -7.52
CA ALA A 386 -1.64 9.08 -7.44
C ALA A 386 -0.50 9.67 -8.28
N ARG A 387 0.68 9.03 -8.28
CA ARG A 387 1.82 9.43 -9.13
C ARG A 387 1.54 9.22 -10.61
N ALA A 388 0.93 8.08 -10.98
CA ALA A 388 0.56 7.81 -12.36
C ALA A 388 -0.46 8.83 -12.89
N ILE A 389 -1.56 9.06 -12.16
CA ILE A 389 -2.60 10.04 -12.54
C ILE A 389 -2.03 11.45 -12.62
N ARG A 390 -1.24 11.87 -11.63
CA ARG A 390 -0.60 13.19 -11.65
C ARG A 390 0.35 13.35 -12.84
N ASN A 391 1.08 12.29 -13.19
CA ASN A 391 1.95 12.30 -14.36
C ASN A 391 1.12 12.41 -15.66
N ILE A 392 0.03 11.66 -15.79
CA ILE A 392 -0.90 11.76 -16.94
C ILE A 392 -1.39 13.21 -17.09
N GLU A 393 -1.84 13.83 -15.99
CA GLU A 393 -2.31 15.22 -16.00
C GLU A 393 -1.20 16.22 -16.39
N MET A 394 0.06 15.97 -16.00
CA MET A 394 1.19 16.84 -16.32
C MET A 394 1.75 16.65 -17.73
N THR A 395 1.87 15.41 -18.21
CA THR A 395 2.49 15.08 -19.50
C THR A 395 1.47 15.01 -20.64
N GLN A 396 0.18 14.93 -20.33
CA GLN A 396 -0.90 14.71 -21.31
C GLN A 396 -0.70 13.42 -22.13
N GLU A 397 0.03 12.46 -21.55
CA GLU A 397 0.19 11.12 -22.11
C GLU A 397 -0.66 10.16 -21.28
N ASP A 398 -1.71 9.64 -21.89
CA ASP A 398 -2.63 8.74 -21.20
C ASP A 398 -2.00 7.38 -20.92
N VAL A 399 -2.20 6.90 -19.69
CA VAL A 399 -1.86 5.55 -19.27
C VAL A 399 -3.13 4.86 -18.79
N ARG A 400 -3.46 3.73 -19.41
CA ARG A 400 -4.64 2.96 -19.06
C ARG A 400 -4.44 2.24 -17.73
N LEU A 401 -5.37 2.42 -16.79
CA LEU A 401 -5.36 1.79 -15.47
C LEU A 401 -6.42 0.70 -15.39
N ILE A 402 -5.99 -0.51 -15.00
CA ILE A 402 -6.88 -1.67 -14.84
C ILE A 402 -6.79 -2.19 -13.41
N GLY A 403 -7.83 -1.99 -12.60
CA GLY A 403 -7.96 -2.58 -11.28
C GLY A 403 -8.65 -3.93 -11.34
N LEU A 404 -8.01 -4.98 -10.82
CA LEU A 404 -8.64 -6.28 -10.58
C LEU A 404 -8.84 -6.46 -9.08
N SER A 405 -10.08 -6.65 -8.65
CA SER A 405 -10.41 -6.74 -7.23
C SER A 405 -11.28 -7.95 -6.92
N ALA A 406 -11.22 -8.35 -5.66
CA ALA A 406 -12.23 -9.18 -5.04
C ALA A 406 -13.52 -8.34 -4.82
N THR A 407 -14.64 -8.99 -4.57
CA THR A 407 -15.96 -8.35 -4.41
C THR A 407 -16.13 -7.65 -3.07
N LEU A 408 -15.46 -6.52 -2.88
CA LEU A 408 -15.52 -5.72 -1.64
C LEU A 408 -16.53 -4.56 -1.75
N PRO A 409 -17.00 -4.00 -0.62
CA PRO A 409 -17.73 -2.72 -0.59
C PRO A 409 -16.83 -1.58 -1.07
N ASN A 410 -17.40 -0.39 -1.24
CA ASN A 410 -16.67 0.82 -1.63
C ASN A 410 -15.93 0.69 -2.97
N TYR A 411 -16.36 -0.24 -3.82
CA TYR A 411 -15.78 -0.40 -5.16
C TYR A 411 -16.00 0.84 -6.03
N GLU A 412 -17.05 1.64 -5.76
CA GLU A 412 -17.28 2.94 -6.40
C GLU A 412 -16.22 3.98 -6.01
N ASP A 413 -15.76 3.97 -4.76
CA ASP A 413 -14.67 4.84 -4.30
C ASP A 413 -13.35 4.44 -4.97
N VAL A 414 -13.08 3.13 -5.09
CA VAL A 414 -11.92 2.60 -5.81
C VAL A 414 -12.01 2.94 -7.31
N ALA A 415 -13.20 2.92 -7.90
CA ALA A 415 -13.42 3.34 -9.28
C ALA A 415 -13.07 4.82 -9.46
N THR A 416 -13.53 5.67 -8.55
CA THR A 416 -13.22 7.10 -8.52
C THR A 416 -11.72 7.35 -8.38
N PHE A 417 -11.07 6.63 -7.46
CA PHE A 417 -9.63 6.67 -7.23
C PHE A 417 -8.81 6.30 -8.49
N LEU A 418 -9.29 5.35 -9.29
CA LEU A 418 -8.66 4.96 -10.57
C LEU A 418 -9.11 5.80 -11.78
N ARG A 419 -9.94 6.84 -11.59
CA ARG A 419 -10.57 7.60 -12.68
C ARG A 419 -11.34 6.71 -13.66
N VAL A 420 -12.02 5.68 -13.14
CA VAL A 420 -12.87 4.79 -13.93
C VAL A 420 -14.25 5.41 -14.06
N ASP A 421 -14.74 5.53 -15.30
CA ASP A 421 -16.13 5.91 -15.57
C ASP A 421 -17.09 4.79 -15.07
N PRO A 422 -17.96 5.05 -14.08
CA PRO A 422 -18.87 4.04 -13.54
C PRO A 422 -19.82 3.44 -14.59
N ALA A 423 -20.12 4.16 -15.66
CA ALA A 423 -21.05 3.68 -16.70
C ALA A 423 -20.38 2.73 -17.71
N LYS A 424 -19.07 2.87 -17.93
CA LYS A 424 -18.35 2.15 -19.01
C LYS A 424 -17.30 1.18 -18.51
N GLY A 425 -16.61 1.54 -17.42
CA GLY A 425 -15.42 0.85 -16.96
C GLY A 425 -15.57 0.13 -15.61
N LEU A 426 -16.66 0.38 -14.87
CA LEU A 426 -16.91 -0.27 -13.58
C LEU A 426 -17.75 -1.54 -13.76
N PHE A 427 -17.20 -2.66 -13.31
CA PHE A 427 -17.87 -3.95 -13.38
C PHE A 427 -17.85 -4.68 -12.05
N TYR A 428 -19.03 -4.86 -11.48
CA TYR A 428 -19.23 -5.57 -10.22
C TYR A 428 -19.99 -6.89 -10.43
N PHE A 429 -19.36 -7.99 -10.01
CA PHE A 429 -19.93 -9.33 -10.03
C PHE A 429 -19.92 -9.87 -8.62
N ASP A 430 -21.08 -10.12 -8.02
CA ASP A 430 -21.16 -10.73 -6.69
C ASP A 430 -20.69 -12.21 -6.67
N ASN A 431 -20.68 -12.80 -5.48
CA ASN A 431 -20.27 -14.20 -5.28
C ASN A 431 -21.12 -15.24 -6.01
N SER A 432 -22.28 -14.88 -6.58
CA SER A 432 -23.07 -15.78 -7.43
C SER A 432 -22.40 -16.06 -8.79
N PHE A 433 -21.43 -15.24 -9.20
CA PHE A 433 -20.66 -15.45 -10.43
C PHE A 433 -19.42 -16.33 -10.23
N ARG A 434 -19.20 -16.88 -9.02
CA ARG A 434 -18.12 -17.83 -8.78
C ARG A 434 -18.33 -19.07 -9.66
N PRO A 435 -17.36 -19.48 -10.51
CA PRO A 435 -17.54 -20.59 -11.45
C PRO A 435 -17.96 -21.91 -10.78
N VAL A 436 -17.42 -22.13 -9.58
CA VAL A 436 -17.82 -23.21 -8.69
C VAL A 436 -18.40 -22.59 -7.43
N PRO A 437 -19.72 -22.70 -7.18
CA PRO A 437 -20.33 -22.23 -5.93
C PRO A 437 -19.64 -22.82 -4.71
N LEU A 438 -19.45 -22.00 -3.66
CA LEU A 438 -18.71 -22.37 -2.45
C LEU A 438 -19.65 -22.39 -1.25
N GLU A 439 -19.74 -23.55 -0.61
CA GLU A 439 -20.31 -23.65 0.74
C GLU A 439 -19.24 -23.28 1.77
N GLN A 440 -19.61 -22.46 2.76
CA GLN A 440 -18.67 -21.94 3.75
C GLN A 440 -19.12 -22.34 5.16
N THR A 441 -18.20 -22.90 5.94
CA THR A 441 -18.40 -23.27 7.33
C THR A 441 -17.39 -22.52 8.19
N TYR A 442 -17.86 -21.68 9.10
CA TYR A 442 -17.02 -20.97 10.06
C TYR A 442 -17.17 -21.65 11.43
N VAL A 443 -16.06 -22.05 12.03
CA VAL A 443 -16.02 -22.71 13.32
C VAL A 443 -15.26 -21.83 14.31
N GLY A 444 -15.99 -21.13 15.18
CA GLY A 444 -15.42 -20.26 16.20
C GLY A 444 -15.27 -20.99 17.54
N ILE A 445 -14.04 -21.24 17.99
CA ILE A 445 -13.80 -21.93 19.26
C ILE A 445 -14.10 -20.97 20.42
N THR A 446 -14.94 -21.40 21.36
CA THR A 446 -15.37 -20.60 22.52
C THR A 446 -14.48 -20.82 23.75
N GLU A 447 -13.66 -21.87 23.76
CA GLU A 447 -12.74 -22.20 24.84
C GLU A 447 -11.57 -21.20 24.94
N LYS A 448 -11.37 -20.67 26.14
CA LYS A 448 -10.37 -19.63 26.42
C LYS A 448 -8.98 -20.24 26.69
N LYS A 449 -8.92 -21.44 27.27
CA LYS A 449 -7.64 -22.10 27.62
C LYS A 449 -6.93 -22.57 26.36
N ALA A 450 -5.72 -22.05 26.11
CA ALA A 450 -4.97 -22.29 24.87
C ALA A 450 -4.75 -23.78 24.54
N ILE A 451 -4.40 -24.60 25.54
CA ILE A 451 -4.14 -26.04 25.34
C ILE A 451 -5.42 -26.77 24.92
N LYS A 452 -6.54 -26.53 25.62
CA LYS A 452 -7.83 -27.14 25.26
C LYS A 452 -8.32 -26.65 23.90
N ARG A 453 -8.16 -25.36 23.61
CA ARG A 453 -8.49 -24.78 22.30
C ARG A 453 -7.72 -25.47 21.16
N PHE A 454 -6.44 -25.74 21.35
CA PHE A 454 -5.63 -26.47 20.37
C PHE A 454 -6.10 -27.93 20.17
N GLN A 455 -6.50 -28.62 21.24
CA GLN A 455 -7.09 -29.96 21.15
C GLN A 455 -8.42 -29.95 20.40
N ILE A 456 -9.34 -29.07 20.78
CA ILE A 456 -10.64 -28.88 20.09
C ILE A 456 -10.42 -28.55 18.61
N MET A 457 -9.42 -27.73 18.28
CA MET A 457 -9.10 -27.42 16.89
C MET A 457 -8.68 -28.66 16.09
N ASN A 458 -7.86 -29.55 16.66
CA ASN A 458 -7.48 -30.80 15.99
C ASN A 458 -8.69 -31.75 15.86
N GLU A 459 -9.55 -31.83 16.87
CA GLU A 459 -10.78 -32.63 16.82
C GLU A 459 -11.74 -32.15 15.72
N ILE A 460 -11.94 -30.83 15.60
CA ILE A 460 -12.76 -30.21 14.54
C ILE A 460 -12.18 -30.54 13.17
N VAL A 461 -10.87 -30.37 12.98
CA VAL A 461 -10.22 -30.64 11.70
C VAL A 461 -10.34 -32.12 11.34
N TYR A 462 -10.17 -33.03 12.30
CA TYR A 462 -10.41 -34.45 12.09
C TYR A 462 -11.86 -34.73 11.67
N GLU A 463 -12.86 -34.20 12.38
CA GLU A 463 -14.29 -34.37 12.04
C GLU A 463 -14.59 -33.91 10.61
N LYS A 464 -14.11 -32.72 10.24
CA LYS A 464 -14.32 -32.14 8.90
C LYS A 464 -13.59 -32.91 7.80
N ILE A 465 -12.44 -33.50 8.09
CA ILE A 465 -11.77 -34.41 7.14
C ILE A 465 -12.58 -35.71 6.98
N MET A 466 -13.11 -36.26 8.07
CA MET A 466 -13.92 -37.49 8.03
C MET A 466 -15.22 -37.33 7.24
N GLU A 467 -15.85 -36.14 7.25
CA GLU A 467 -17.02 -35.83 6.41
C GLU A 467 -16.75 -36.05 4.91
N HIS A 468 -15.48 -35.95 4.49
CA HIS A 468 -15.02 -36.05 3.11
C HIS A 468 -14.14 -37.26 2.80
N ALA A 469 -13.78 -38.07 3.81
CA ALA A 469 -12.90 -39.22 3.65
C ALA A 469 -13.44 -40.18 2.57
N GLY A 470 -12.56 -40.57 1.64
CA GLY A 470 -12.87 -41.46 0.52
C GLY A 470 -13.78 -40.90 -0.58
N LYS A 471 -14.26 -39.65 -0.42
CA LYS A 471 -15.14 -38.97 -1.39
C LYS A 471 -14.40 -37.86 -2.13
N ASN A 472 -13.72 -37.01 -1.38
CA ASN A 472 -13.19 -35.74 -1.85
C ASN A 472 -11.79 -35.48 -1.26
N GLN A 473 -10.91 -34.89 -2.06
CA GLN A 473 -9.60 -34.43 -1.58
C GLN A 473 -9.75 -33.20 -0.67
N VAL A 474 -8.97 -33.18 0.41
CA VAL A 474 -8.97 -32.12 1.41
C VAL A 474 -7.61 -31.43 1.45
N LEU A 475 -7.61 -30.11 1.39
CA LEU A 475 -6.43 -29.27 1.52
C LEU A 475 -6.51 -28.47 2.83
N VAL A 476 -5.59 -28.72 3.76
CA VAL A 476 -5.56 -28.09 5.08
C VAL A 476 -4.46 -27.04 5.12
N PHE A 477 -4.81 -25.79 5.39
CA PHE A 477 -3.87 -24.69 5.58
C PHE A 477 -3.55 -24.45 7.05
N VAL A 478 -2.26 -24.33 7.35
CA VAL A 478 -1.69 -24.02 8.68
C VAL A 478 -0.67 -22.89 8.58
N HIS A 479 -0.25 -22.35 9.71
CA HIS A 479 0.52 -21.10 9.76
C HIS A 479 2.02 -21.28 9.98
N SER A 480 2.51 -22.52 10.10
CA SER A 480 3.95 -22.76 10.21
C SER A 480 4.37 -24.07 9.54
N ARG A 481 5.63 -24.09 9.06
CA ARG A 481 6.26 -25.29 8.47
C ARG A 481 6.35 -26.47 9.44
N LYS A 482 6.44 -26.19 10.74
CA LYS A 482 6.45 -27.24 11.76
C LYS A 482 5.04 -27.77 12.03
N GLU A 483 4.02 -26.91 11.87
CA GLU A 483 2.64 -27.28 12.09
C GLU A 483 2.06 -28.14 10.95
N THR A 484 2.59 -28.05 9.72
CA THR A 484 2.17 -28.92 8.62
C THR A 484 2.37 -30.39 8.96
N GLY A 485 3.60 -30.74 9.36
CA GLY A 485 3.96 -32.09 9.79
C GLY A 485 3.21 -32.53 11.04
N LYS A 486 3.15 -31.67 12.06
CA LYS A 486 2.43 -31.97 13.31
C LYS A 486 0.95 -32.25 13.08
N THR A 487 0.29 -31.44 12.26
CA THR A 487 -1.14 -31.58 11.99
C THR A 487 -1.40 -32.83 11.15
N ALA A 488 -0.60 -33.06 10.11
CA ALA A 488 -0.73 -34.26 9.28
C ALA A 488 -0.57 -35.55 10.10
N ARG A 489 0.46 -35.62 10.96
CA ARG A 489 0.64 -36.76 11.87
C ARG A 489 -0.49 -36.87 12.89
N ALA A 490 -0.90 -35.78 13.52
CA ALA A 490 -1.99 -35.81 14.50
C ALA A 490 -3.30 -36.33 13.89
N ILE A 491 -3.63 -35.94 12.66
CA ILE A 491 -4.82 -36.44 11.97
C ILE A 491 -4.67 -37.91 11.62
N ARG A 492 -3.52 -38.32 11.06
CA ARG A 492 -3.23 -39.73 10.76
C ARG A 492 -3.32 -40.60 12.02
N ASP A 493 -2.72 -40.16 13.13
CA ASP A 493 -2.70 -40.89 14.39
C ASP A 493 -4.12 -41.01 14.98
N MET A 494 -4.95 -39.96 14.88
CA MET A 494 -6.38 -40.05 15.22
C MET A 494 -7.15 -40.99 14.29
N CYS A 495 -6.79 -41.07 13.01
CA CYS A 495 -7.39 -42.01 12.07
C CYS A 495 -7.01 -43.46 12.40
N LEU A 496 -5.76 -43.70 12.85
CA LEU A 496 -5.29 -44.99 13.34
C LEU A 496 -5.99 -45.40 14.63
N GLU A 497 -6.08 -44.49 15.61
CA GLU A 497 -6.73 -44.74 16.90
C GLU A 497 -8.22 -45.10 16.75
N LYS A 498 -8.90 -44.49 15.78
CA LYS A 498 -10.33 -44.70 15.50
C LYS A 498 -10.62 -45.70 14.37
N ASP A 499 -9.60 -46.37 13.85
CA ASP A 499 -9.71 -47.34 12.75
C ASP A 499 -10.45 -46.81 11.50
N THR A 500 -10.10 -45.58 11.09
CA THR A 500 -10.71 -44.86 9.94
C THR A 500 -9.75 -44.63 8.79
N LEU A 501 -8.51 -45.12 8.88
CA LEU A 501 -7.46 -44.87 7.89
C LEU A 501 -7.76 -45.51 6.52
N GLY A 502 -8.39 -46.68 6.50
CA GLY A 502 -8.78 -47.38 5.28
C GLY A 502 -9.86 -46.66 4.45
N LEU A 503 -10.45 -45.58 4.97
CA LEU A 503 -11.42 -44.76 4.21
C LEU A 503 -10.74 -43.90 3.14
N PHE A 504 -9.47 -43.54 3.31
CA PHE A 504 -8.75 -42.66 2.38
C PHE A 504 -8.21 -43.40 1.16
N LEU A 505 -7.59 -44.55 1.39
CA LEU A 505 -7.01 -45.38 0.35
C LEU A 505 -7.67 -46.75 0.37
N ARG A 506 -8.20 -47.17 -0.78
CA ARG A 506 -8.69 -48.55 -0.94
C ARG A 506 -7.48 -49.49 -1.01
N GLU A 507 -7.52 -50.59 -0.26
CA GLU A 507 -6.49 -51.63 -0.34
C GLU A 507 -6.39 -52.18 -1.77
N GLY A 508 -5.16 -52.33 -2.26
CA GLY A 508 -4.88 -52.82 -3.62
C GLY A 508 -5.17 -51.81 -4.75
N SER A 509 -5.46 -50.54 -4.44
CA SER A 509 -5.62 -49.52 -5.48
C SER A 509 -4.28 -49.16 -6.14
N ALA A 510 -4.31 -48.83 -7.44
CA ALA A 510 -3.13 -48.34 -8.15
C ALA A 510 -2.50 -47.12 -7.45
N SER A 511 -3.34 -46.23 -6.89
CA SER A 511 -2.89 -45.08 -6.10
C SER A 511 -2.06 -45.48 -4.89
N THR A 512 -2.43 -46.56 -4.19
CA THR A 512 -1.70 -47.02 -3.00
C THR A 512 -0.28 -47.50 -3.36
N GLU A 513 -0.15 -48.21 -4.47
CA GLU A 513 1.16 -48.70 -4.93
C GLU A 513 2.05 -47.55 -5.41
N VAL A 514 1.49 -46.62 -6.20
CA VAL A 514 2.20 -45.41 -6.64
C VAL A 514 2.70 -44.62 -5.44
N LEU A 515 1.84 -44.35 -4.45
CA LEU A 515 2.23 -43.62 -3.24
C LEU A 515 3.33 -44.34 -2.46
N ARG A 516 3.30 -45.68 -2.38
CA ARG A 516 4.33 -46.46 -1.70
C ARG A 516 5.67 -46.38 -2.43
N THR A 517 5.67 -46.56 -3.75
CA THR A 517 6.90 -46.45 -4.56
C THR A 517 7.50 -45.05 -4.49
N GLU A 518 6.68 -44.01 -4.62
CA GLU A 518 7.15 -42.62 -4.52
C GLU A 518 7.61 -42.25 -3.10
N ALA A 519 6.97 -42.79 -2.06
CA ALA A 519 7.41 -42.60 -0.68
C ALA A 519 8.81 -43.18 -0.41
N GLU A 520 9.15 -44.31 -1.04
CA GLU A 520 10.49 -44.89 -0.90
C GLU A 520 11.58 -44.04 -1.55
N GLN A 521 11.25 -43.40 -2.68
CA GLN A 521 12.14 -42.50 -3.42
C GLN A 521 12.27 -41.11 -2.78
N CYS A 522 11.29 -40.71 -1.97
CA CYS A 522 11.30 -39.42 -1.30
C CYS A 522 12.42 -39.33 -0.24
N LYS A 523 13.14 -38.20 -0.26
CA LYS A 523 14.22 -37.91 0.70
C LYS A 523 13.70 -37.35 2.03
N ASN A 524 12.51 -36.76 2.03
CA ASN A 524 11.93 -36.17 3.22
C ASN A 524 11.29 -37.24 4.11
N LEU A 525 11.88 -37.46 5.29
CA LEU A 525 11.42 -38.44 6.28
C LEU A 525 9.97 -38.22 6.72
N GLU A 526 9.54 -36.95 6.87
CA GLU A 526 8.16 -36.66 7.26
C GLU A 526 7.18 -37.03 6.14
N LEU A 527 7.57 -36.84 4.89
CA LEU A 527 6.72 -37.17 3.76
C LEU A 527 6.65 -38.69 3.54
N LYS A 528 7.78 -39.39 3.71
CA LYS A 528 7.87 -40.85 3.66
C LYS A 528 6.98 -41.55 4.70
N ASP A 529 6.81 -40.95 5.87
CA ASP A 529 5.95 -41.43 6.96
C ASP A 529 4.45 -41.19 6.71
N LEU A 530 4.09 -40.29 5.79
CA LEU A 530 2.71 -39.86 5.55
C LEU A 530 2.12 -40.39 4.22
N LEU A 531 2.93 -40.39 3.16
CA LEU A 531 2.49 -40.72 1.79
C LEU A 531 1.80 -42.10 1.66
N PRO A 532 2.28 -43.19 2.31
CA PRO A 532 1.65 -44.50 2.20
C PRO A 532 0.18 -44.52 2.66
N TYR A 533 -0.23 -43.54 3.46
CA TYR A 533 -1.58 -43.40 4.00
C TYR A 533 -2.45 -42.40 3.22
N GLY A 534 -1.92 -41.79 2.15
CA GLY A 534 -2.62 -40.79 1.36
C GLY A 534 -2.58 -39.38 1.98
N PHE A 535 -1.69 -39.17 2.96
CA PHE A 535 -1.41 -37.88 3.58
C PHE A 535 -0.11 -37.29 3.04
N ALA A 536 -0.07 -35.98 2.86
CA ALA A 536 1.16 -35.28 2.45
C ALA A 536 1.29 -33.92 3.12
N ILE A 537 2.50 -33.37 3.07
CA ILE A 537 2.80 -32.01 3.52
C ILE A 537 3.42 -31.19 2.39
N HIS A 538 3.18 -29.88 2.40
CA HIS A 538 3.81 -28.95 1.46
C HIS A 538 4.16 -27.63 2.13
N HIS A 539 5.44 -27.25 2.09
CA HIS A 539 5.88 -25.93 2.53
C HIS A 539 7.21 -25.51 1.89
N ALA A 540 7.51 -24.21 1.89
CA ALA A 540 8.72 -23.66 1.27
C ALA A 540 10.06 -24.20 1.82
N GLY A 541 10.06 -24.80 3.02
CA GLY A 541 11.25 -25.48 3.58
C GLY A 541 11.57 -26.86 2.99
N MET A 542 10.70 -27.42 2.14
CA MET A 542 10.96 -28.69 1.45
C MET A 542 11.80 -28.46 0.19
N THR A 543 12.49 -29.50 -0.27
CA THR A 543 13.20 -29.44 -1.55
C THR A 543 12.22 -29.16 -2.70
N ARG A 544 12.70 -28.52 -3.78
CA ARG A 544 11.85 -28.26 -4.95
C ARG A 544 11.33 -29.56 -5.59
N VAL A 545 12.16 -30.61 -5.59
CA VAL A 545 11.80 -31.93 -6.11
C VAL A 545 10.64 -32.53 -5.32
N ASP A 546 10.75 -32.57 -3.97
CA ASP A 546 9.67 -33.11 -3.14
C ASP A 546 8.37 -32.29 -3.25
N ARG A 547 8.48 -30.95 -3.38
CA ARG A 547 7.30 -30.10 -3.59
C ARG A 547 6.59 -30.40 -4.90
N THR A 548 7.34 -30.49 -5.99
CA THR A 548 6.81 -30.80 -7.32
C THR A 548 6.15 -32.18 -7.32
N LEU A 549 6.80 -33.18 -6.70
CA LEU A 549 6.23 -34.52 -6.52
C LEU A 549 4.89 -34.48 -5.78
N VAL A 550 4.79 -33.74 -4.67
CA VAL A 550 3.53 -33.59 -3.92
C VAL A 550 2.45 -32.89 -4.74
N GLU A 551 2.83 -31.86 -5.52
CA GLU A 551 1.93 -31.15 -6.41
C GLU A 551 1.34 -32.09 -7.47
N ASP A 552 2.20 -32.89 -8.13
CA ASP A 552 1.81 -33.86 -9.16
C ASP A 552 0.92 -34.97 -8.57
N LEU A 553 1.34 -35.59 -7.47
CA LEU A 553 0.58 -36.65 -6.79
C LEU A 553 -0.79 -36.18 -6.28
N PHE A 554 -0.92 -34.91 -5.90
CA PHE A 554 -2.20 -34.34 -5.50
C PHE A 554 -3.07 -34.02 -6.72
N ALA A 555 -2.49 -33.50 -7.81
CA ALA A 555 -3.21 -33.23 -9.06
C ALA A 555 -3.78 -34.53 -9.66
N ASP A 556 -3.01 -35.62 -9.62
CA ASP A 556 -3.40 -36.96 -10.08
C ASP A 556 -4.36 -37.70 -9.14
N ARG A 557 -4.74 -37.06 -8.03
CA ARG A 557 -5.68 -37.58 -7.01
C ARG A 557 -5.20 -38.81 -6.24
N HIS A 558 -3.90 -39.03 -6.18
CA HIS A 558 -3.33 -40.06 -5.31
C HIS A 558 -3.39 -39.61 -3.84
N ILE A 559 -2.96 -38.37 -3.55
CA ILE A 559 -3.03 -37.80 -2.19
C ILE A 559 -4.47 -37.38 -1.87
N GLN A 560 -5.00 -37.82 -0.72
CA GLN A 560 -6.34 -37.47 -0.24
C GLN A 560 -6.33 -36.26 0.69
N VAL A 561 -5.33 -36.13 1.55
CA VAL A 561 -5.20 -35.02 2.50
C VAL A 561 -3.84 -34.37 2.36
N LEU A 562 -3.82 -33.12 1.91
CA LEU A 562 -2.61 -32.31 1.81
C LEU A 562 -2.62 -31.23 2.90
N VAL A 563 -1.58 -31.17 3.72
CA VAL A 563 -1.42 -30.10 4.73
C VAL A 563 -0.33 -29.13 4.29
N SER A 564 -0.68 -27.85 4.13
CA SER A 564 0.22 -26.85 3.58
C SER A 564 0.20 -25.52 4.33
N THR A 565 1.20 -24.68 4.06
CA THR A 565 1.22 -23.28 4.46
C THR A 565 0.61 -22.38 3.39
N ALA A 566 0.20 -21.16 3.75
CA ALA A 566 -0.44 -20.21 2.82
C ALA A 566 0.36 -19.95 1.52
N THR A 567 1.68 -20.14 1.52
CA THR A 567 2.54 -20.03 0.33
C THR A 567 2.10 -20.90 -0.85
N LEU A 568 1.45 -22.05 -0.62
CA LEU A 568 0.96 -22.90 -1.70
C LEU A 568 -0.17 -22.22 -2.46
N ALA A 569 -1.14 -21.62 -1.75
CA ALA A 569 -2.27 -20.93 -2.36
C ALA A 569 -1.83 -19.77 -3.27
N TRP A 570 -0.67 -19.18 -2.98
CA TRP A 570 -0.11 -18.05 -3.72
C TRP A 570 0.82 -18.41 -4.88
N GLY A 571 1.36 -19.63 -4.93
CA GLY A 571 2.43 -19.99 -5.85
C GLY A 571 2.10 -21.12 -6.81
N VAL A 572 1.06 -21.90 -6.51
CA VAL A 572 0.66 -23.05 -7.32
C VAL A 572 -0.86 -23.09 -7.41
N ASN A 573 -1.37 -23.18 -8.63
CA ASN A 573 -2.80 -23.36 -8.88
C ASN A 573 -3.20 -24.83 -8.67
N LEU A 574 -3.26 -25.25 -7.40
CA LEU A 574 -3.63 -26.61 -7.00
C LEU A 574 -4.99 -26.60 -6.28
N PRO A 575 -6.10 -26.73 -7.02
CA PRO A 575 -7.42 -26.73 -6.41
C PRO A 575 -7.75 -28.05 -5.71
N ALA A 576 -8.51 -27.97 -4.62
CA ALA A 576 -9.08 -29.08 -3.88
C ALA A 576 -10.61 -28.95 -3.80
N HIS A 577 -11.30 -30.05 -3.53
CA HIS A 577 -12.74 -30.00 -3.31
C HIS A 577 -13.07 -29.31 -1.99
N THR A 578 -12.38 -29.70 -0.92
CA THR A 578 -12.55 -29.11 0.41
C THR A 578 -11.26 -28.42 0.84
N VAL A 579 -11.37 -27.19 1.33
CA VAL A 579 -10.25 -26.46 1.93
C VAL A 579 -10.56 -26.16 3.39
N ILE A 580 -9.61 -26.43 4.28
CA ILE A 580 -9.74 -26.19 5.72
C ILE A 580 -8.63 -25.23 6.15
N ILE A 581 -8.98 -24.07 6.71
CA ILE A 581 -8.04 -23.15 7.35
C ILE A 581 -8.01 -23.48 8.84
N LYS A 582 -6.93 -24.13 9.29
CA LYS A 582 -6.75 -24.55 10.68
C LYS A 582 -6.07 -23.43 11.48
N GLY A 583 -6.86 -22.74 12.30
CA GLY A 583 -6.42 -21.55 13.00
C GLY A 583 -6.37 -20.35 12.05
N THR A 584 -6.38 -19.13 12.59
CA THR A 584 -6.20 -17.89 11.81
C THR A 584 -5.14 -16.98 12.39
N GLN A 585 -4.32 -17.48 13.32
CA GLN A 585 -3.28 -16.68 13.97
C GLN A 585 -1.91 -16.95 13.33
N VAL A 586 -1.26 -15.86 12.93
CA VAL A 586 0.11 -15.81 12.40
C VAL A 586 0.96 -14.94 13.31
N TYR A 587 2.22 -15.32 13.50
CA TYR A 587 3.18 -14.46 14.18
C TYR A 587 3.68 -13.39 13.19
N SER A 588 3.44 -12.11 13.49
CA SER A 588 3.97 -10.98 12.72
C SER A 588 5.26 -10.48 13.37
N PRO A 589 6.43 -10.66 12.72
CA PRO A 589 7.70 -10.13 13.23
C PRO A 589 7.71 -8.61 13.31
N GLU A 590 7.07 -7.93 12.35
CA GLU A 590 6.98 -6.46 12.30
C GLU A 590 6.22 -5.89 13.50
N LYS A 591 5.15 -6.56 13.94
CA LYS A 591 4.34 -6.17 15.10
C LYS A 591 4.82 -6.82 16.41
N GLY A 592 5.80 -7.73 16.35
CA GLY A 592 6.34 -8.48 17.49
C GLY A 592 5.34 -9.37 18.22
N ARG A 593 4.18 -9.69 17.62
CA ARG A 593 3.07 -10.40 18.28
C ARG A 593 2.31 -11.30 17.33
N TRP A 594 1.49 -12.20 17.90
CA TRP A 594 0.49 -12.94 17.14
C TRP A 594 -0.61 -11.99 16.68
N THR A 595 -0.93 -12.06 15.40
CA THR A 595 -2.00 -11.32 14.74
C THR A 595 -2.87 -12.29 13.96
N GLU A 596 -4.07 -11.85 13.60
CA GLU A 596 -4.93 -12.63 12.73
C GLU A 596 -4.40 -12.58 11.28
N LEU A 597 -4.74 -13.59 10.49
CA LEU A 597 -4.32 -13.75 9.10
C LEU A 597 -4.92 -12.62 8.25
N GLY A 598 -4.14 -12.02 7.35
CA GLY A 598 -4.61 -10.93 6.51
C GLY A 598 -5.78 -11.35 5.62
N ALA A 599 -6.64 -10.39 5.28
CA ALA A 599 -7.78 -10.60 4.39
C ALA A 599 -7.38 -11.33 3.10
N LEU A 600 -6.32 -10.85 2.46
CA LEU A 600 -5.81 -11.35 1.20
C LEU A 600 -5.41 -12.84 1.26
N ASP A 601 -4.74 -13.27 2.34
CA ASP A 601 -4.34 -14.66 2.53
C ASP A 601 -5.56 -15.58 2.68
N ILE A 602 -6.59 -15.14 3.42
CA ILE A 602 -7.85 -15.89 3.54
C ILE A 602 -8.50 -16.03 2.16
N LEU A 603 -8.61 -14.92 1.41
CA LEU A 603 -9.23 -14.93 0.08
C LEU A 603 -8.50 -15.84 -0.90
N GLN A 604 -7.18 -15.83 -0.86
CA GLN A 604 -6.37 -16.66 -1.72
C GLN A 604 -6.47 -18.13 -1.33
N VAL A 605 -6.48 -18.46 -0.04
CA VAL A 605 -6.69 -19.85 0.40
C VAL A 605 -8.07 -20.36 -0.01
N LEU A 606 -9.11 -19.53 0.10
CA LEU A 606 -10.45 -19.86 -0.37
C LEU A 606 -10.53 -20.04 -1.90
N ARG A 607 -9.60 -19.46 -2.67
CA ARG A 607 -9.48 -19.71 -4.13
C ARG A 607 -9.18 -21.17 -4.43
N SER A 608 -8.37 -21.82 -3.60
CA SER A 608 -8.01 -23.23 -3.78
C SER A 608 -9.22 -24.16 -3.60
N ALA A 609 -10.34 -23.70 -3.05
CA ALA A 609 -11.57 -24.49 -2.96
C ALA A 609 -12.33 -24.45 -4.31
N GLY A 610 -12.07 -25.39 -5.21
CA GLY A 610 -12.72 -25.36 -6.52
C GLY A 610 -12.22 -26.39 -7.53
N MET A 611 -12.79 -27.59 -7.53
CA MET A 611 -12.61 -28.57 -8.62
C MET A 611 -13.92 -29.05 -9.26
N ARG A 612 -15.01 -29.12 -8.48
CA ARG A 612 -16.32 -29.64 -8.90
C ARG A 612 -17.44 -28.97 -8.09
N VAL A 613 -18.70 -29.14 -8.50
CA VAL A 613 -19.88 -28.67 -7.74
C VAL A 613 -19.87 -29.26 -6.32
N GLY A 614 -20.22 -28.45 -5.31
CA GLY A 614 -20.29 -28.87 -3.91
C GLY A 614 -19.03 -28.59 -3.08
N CYS A 615 -18.11 -27.76 -3.59
CA CYS A 615 -16.92 -27.36 -2.85
C CYS A 615 -17.23 -26.71 -1.50
N GLN A 616 -16.43 -27.04 -0.50
CA GLN A 616 -16.59 -26.56 0.87
C GLN A 616 -15.31 -25.87 1.36
N ALA A 617 -15.47 -24.74 2.02
CA ALA A 617 -14.40 -24.08 2.76
C ALA A 617 -14.74 -24.06 4.25
N VAL A 618 -13.82 -24.53 5.08
CA VAL A 618 -13.98 -24.53 6.54
C VAL A 618 -12.92 -23.62 7.15
N GLN A 619 -13.33 -22.67 7.98
CA GLN A 619 -12.40 -21.81 8.73
C GLN A 619 -12.53 -22.08 10.22
N VAL A 620 -11.44 -22.50 10.86
CA VAL A 620 -11.43 -22.81 12.30
C VAL A 620 -10.70 -21.69 13.05
N HIS A 621 -11.46 -20.84 13.72
CA HIS A 621 -10.96 -19.68 14.46
C HIS A 621 -10.72 -19.98 15.93
N PRO A 622 -9.70 -19.38 16.56
CA PRO A 622 -9.44 -19.54 17.99
C PRO A 622 -10.41 -18.74 18.90
N SER A 623 -11.41 -18.07 18.33
CA SER A 623 -12.30 -17.13 18.99
C SER A 623 -13.72 -17.16 18.37
N PRO A 624 -14.76 -16.75 19.13
CA PRO A 624 -16.16 -16.87 18.71
C PRO A 624 -16.61 -15.83 17.65
N PRO A 625 -17.80 -16.04 17.04
CA PRO A 625 -18.15 -15.50 15.73
C PRO A 625 -18.70 -14.06 15.59
N PRO A 626 -18.77 -13.13 16.57
CA PRO A 626 -19.09 -11.74 16.19
C PRO A 626 -17.90 -11.01 15.55
N HIS A 627 -16.66 -11.51 15.72
CA HIS A 627 -15.44 -10.84 15.25
C HIS A 627 -14.90 -11.33 13.88
N PHE A 628 -15.43 -12.42 13.31
CA PHE A 628 -14.85 -13.07 12.11
C PHE A 628 -15.87 -13.53 11.06
N LEU A 629 -17.17 -13.54 11.37
CA LEU A 629 -18.25 -13.80 10.39
C LEU A 629 -18.42 -12.66 9.38
N LEU A 630 -17.67 -11.59 9.55
CA LEU A 630 -17.44 -10.63 8.50
C LEU A 630 -16.26 -11.13 7.71
N PRO A 631 -16.50 -11.81 6.59
CA PRO A 631 -15.41 -12.00 5.68
C PRO A 631 -14.97 -10.56 5.28
N PRO A 632 -13.69 -10.30 4.95
CA PRO A 632 -13.13 -8.94 4.80
C PRO A 632 -13.88 -7.99 3.84
N TRP A 633 -14.83 -8.55 3.09
CA TRP A 633 -15.81 -7.96 2.18
C TRP A 633 -16.89 -7.07 2.77
N GLN A 634 -16.72 -6.47 3.94
CA GLN A 634 -17.56 -5.35 4.37
C GLN A 634 -16.79 -4.20 5.02
N THR A 635 -15.46 -4.26 5.04
CA THR A 635 -14.69 -3.16 5.58
C THR A 635 -14.68 -1.97 4.61
N VAL A 636 -15.20 -0.84 5.10
CA VAL A 636 -15.12 0.47 4.45
C VAL A 636 -13.65 0.87 4.36
N PHE A 637 -13.22 1.31 3.17
CA PHE A 637 -11.91 1.92 2.96
C PHE A 637 -11.77 3.15 3.86
N GLY A 638 -11.02 3.00 4.95
CA GLY A 638 -10.53 4.11 5.76
C GLY A 638 -9.20 4.56 5.18
N SER A 639 -9.22 5.69 4.47
CA SER A 639 -8.08 6.24 3.72
C SER A 639 -6.80 6.31 4.55
N GLY A 640 -5.76 5.59 4.14
CA GLY A 640 -4.41 5.60 4.72
C GLY A 640 -3.57 6.81 4.29
N VAL A 641 -4.16 8.00 4.25
CA VAL A 641 -3.62 9.25 3.66
C VAL A 641 -2.24 9.64 4.22
N CYS A 642 -1.88 9.19 5.42
CA CYS A 642 -0.78 9.78 6.17
C CYS A 642 0.64 9.42 5.68
N ARG A 643 0.89 8.26 5.05
CA ARG A 643 2.28 7.88 4.69
C ARG A 643 2.78 8.43 3.36
N CYS A 644 1.89 8.76 2.42
CA CYS A 644 2.29 9.12 1.06
C CYS A 644 2.58 10.61 0.85
N ARG A 645 2.08 11.50 1.73
CA ARG A 645 2.35 12.95 1.66
C ARG A 645 3.84 13.30 1.70
N VAL A 646 4.67 12.50 2.39
CA VAL A 646 6.12 12.72 2.45
C VAL A 646 6.79 12.46 1.09
N ALA A 647 6.33 11.47 0.33
CA ALA A 647 6.91 11.14 -0.97
C ALA A 647 6.53 12.16 -2.06
N VAL A 648 5.31 12.69 -2.00
CA VAL A 648 4.83 13.71 -2.96
C VAL A 648 5.43 15.09 -2.68
N MET A 649 5.76 15.42 -1.42
CA MET A 649 6.41 16.69 -1.07
C MET A 649 7.93 16.70 -1.31
N LEU A 650 8.62 15.56 -1.33
CA LEU A 650 10.07 15.50 -1.57
C LEU A 650 10.48 15.43 -3.05
N THR A 651 9.52 15.46 -3.99
CA THR A 651 9.78 15.42 -5.44
C THR A 651 9.22 16.63 -6.19
N GLY A 652 8.78 17.66 -5.46
CA GLY A 652 8.46 18.99 -6.01
C GLY A 652 9.71 19.84 -6.17
#